data_AF-T0Z9X4-F1
#
_entry.id   AF-T0Z9X4-F1
#
_cell.length_a   1.000
_cell.length_b   1.000
_cell.length_c   1.000
_cell.angle_alpha   90.00
_cell.angle_beta   90.00
_cell.angle_gamma   90.00
#
_symmetry.space_group_name_H-M   'P 1'
#
loop_
_entity.id
_entity.type
_entity.pdbx_description
1 polymer ?
#
loop_
_entity_poly.entity_id
_entity_poly.type
_entity_poly.pdbx_seq_one_letter_code
_entity_poly.pdbx_strand_id
1 'polypeptide(L)'
;VGGDREAQLAEGIACYRLFVNALLDITDNIIEDAIVPPADTVRHDGDDPYLVVAADKGTATFSDIANSISIEHDYWLGDAFASGGSNGYDHKRMAITARGGWESVKRHFRALGRDCQREDFTCVGVGDLSGDVFGNAMLQSRHIRLLAAFDHRDIFLDPNPDAARSFVERERMFKLPRSSWQDYDKSTISKGGGIWPRSSKSIPISPEVRAALGIGDEVEHMAPTDLLRAILKAPVDLLWNGGIGTYVKASSETNADVGDRANNAIRLNGNELRCKIVGEGGNLGLTQRGRIEAAFHGVQMNTDFIDNSAGVDTSDHEVNIKILLNDAVQRGELDEAARNRLLPGMTDEIARLVLWDNYRQNQAISLMEHMAVKRLGSFGHLIRTLEAEGTLDRAIEFLPSDTELAERKTRGLGLTRPELAILLSYDKIKIYQQLLDSDVPEDAYLSRELQRYFPEPLHGPYAEHMQRHRLKREIIATAVTNTLVNRMGASFMLRMQEDTGQGAAAIAKAFTIAREVLLARELWAEIEALDGTVTDAVQIEAVLAVWELVRSLTRWLLNRPGAALDIAAQVERYAAGFAEVRTAIPQSLPEPGRKAHDELVQRWLQAGLPRPLAEQLAALPTLGLALDVVEVAHDSGQAIARVAHTFFDLGAALELDWMRTRIEELPVESRWHAQARGALRDELAHQHRQLAVQVLGSGLGVEAWLGRDDAGLRYTLTMLGEIRALPLDYPIASVAVRRLAQLAQAGVA
;
A
#
# COMPACT_ATOMS: atom_id res chain seq x y z
N VAL A 1 10.35 19.68 38.16
CA VAL A 1 11.01 18.59 38.93
C VAL A 1 12.44 19.00 39.20
N GLY A 2 12.83 19.15 40.47
CA GLY A 2 14.20 19.44 40.89
C GLY A 2 14.82 18.18 41.50
N GLY A 3 16.02 17.81 41.05
CA GLY A 3 16.70 16.56 41.42
C GLY A 3 17.76 16.22 40.37
N ASP A 4 18.71 15.33 40.70
CA ASP A 4 19.65 14.81 39.72
C ASP A 4 18.96 13.87 38.71
N ARG A 5 19.69 13.43 37.68
CA ARG A 5 19.13 12.64 36.58
C ARG A 5 18.59 11.29 37.05
N GLU A 6 19.20 10.69 38.06
CA GLU A 6 18.77 9.38 38.58
C GLU A 6 17.44 9.51 39.32
N ALA A 7 17.29 10.55 40.17
CA ALA A 7 16.02 10.85 40.84
C ALA A 7 14.89 11.13 39.83
N GLN A 8 15.18 11.87 38.75
CA GLN A 8 14.18 12.14 37.70
C GLN A 8 13.77 10.88 36.94
N LEU A 9 14.73 9.98 36.65
CA LEU A 9 14.44 8.70 36.00
C LEU A 9 13.61 7.78 36.91
N ALA A 10 13.98 7.69 38.19
CA ALA A 10 13.26 6.88 39.17
C ALA A 10 11.81 7.35 39.35
N GLU A 11 11.58 8.67 39.45
CA GLU A 11 10.23 9.25 39.50
C GLU A 11 9.45 8.98 38.20
N GLY A 12 10.10 9.09 37.05
CA GLY A 12 9.49 8.74 35.76
C GLY A 12 9.04 7.28 35.70
N ILE A 13 9.86 6.36 36.20
CA ILE A 13 9.51 4.94 36.32
C ILE A 13 8.34 4.75 37.29
N ALA A 14 8.34 5.43 38.45
CA ALA A 14 7.25 5.32 39.43
C ALA A 14 5.91 5.81 38.85
N CYS A 15 5.89 6.96 38.18
CA CYS A 15 4.73 7.48 37.47
C CYS A 15 4.25 6.53 36.37
N TYR A 16 5.18 5.95 35.59
CA TYR A 16 4.83 4.97 34.56
C TYR A 16 4.20 3.71 35.16
N ARG A 17 4.77 3.15 36.23
CA ARG A 17 4.19 2.00 36.93
C ARG A 17 2.78 2.32 37.42
N LEU A 18 2.56 3.48 38.05
CA LEU A 18 1.24 3.91 38.50
C LEU A 18 0.24 3.99 37.33
N PHE A 19 0.66 4.59 36.21
CA PHE A 19 -0.19 4.74 35.03
C PHE A 19 -0.59 3.37 34.45
N VAL A 20 0.37 2.46 34.26
CA VAL A 20 0.09 1.12 33.73
C VAL A 20 -0.80 0.29 34.67
N ASN A 21 -0.59 0.38 35.99
CA ASN A 21 -1.49 -0.26 36.96
C ASN A 21 -2.91 0.30 36.83
N ALA A 22 -3.05 1.63 36.77
CA ALA A 22 -4.35 2.27 36.63
C ALA A 22 -5.08 1.92 35.32
N LEU A 23 -4.34 1.62 34.25
CA LEU A 23 -4.93 1.10 33.01
C LEU A 23 -5.51 -0.31 33.24
N LEU A 24 -4.74 -1.23 33.82
CA LEU A 24 -5.21 -2.59 34.08
C LEU A 24 -6.33 -2.65 35.13
N ASP A 25 -6.37 -1.73 36.09
CA ASP A 25 -7.44 -1.61 37.08
C ASP A 25 -8.83 -1.31 36.44
N ILE A 26 -8.86 -0.82 35.20
CA ILE A 26 -10.09 -0.47 34.47
C ILE A 26 -10.31 -1.28 33.19
N THR A 27 -9.46 -2.27 32.89
CA THR A 27 -9.55 -3.13 31.69
C THR A 27 -10.11 -4.50 32.06
N ASP A 28 -11.00 -5.05 31.23
CA ASP A 28 -11.49 -6.42 31.44
C ASP A 28 -10.33 -7.43 31.32
N ASN A 29 -10.41 -8.56 32.02
CA ASN A 29 -9.41 -9.63 31.91
C ASN A 29 -10.04 -10.92 31.35
N ILE A 30 -9.21 -11.88 30.94
CA ILE A 30 -9.65 -13.22 30.54
C ILE A 30 -9.14 -14.22 31.56
N ILE A 31 -10.06 -14.84 32.31
CA ILE A 31 -9.74 -15.87 33.32
C ILE A 31 -10.52 -17.13 32.93
N GLU A 32 -9.80 -18.24 32.70
CA GLU A 32 -10.41 -19.54 32.31
C GLU A 32 -11.41 -19.42 31.14
N ASP A 33 -11.05 -18.65 30.11
CA ASP A 33 -11.89 -18.35 28.92
C ASP A 33 -13.13 -17.47 29.16
N ALA A 34 -13.35 -16.98 30.38
CA ALA A 34 -14.40 -16.00 30.68
C ALA A 34 -13.84 -14.58 30.74
N ILE A 35 -14.58 -13.63 30.18
CA ILE A 35 -14.29 -12.21 30.34
C ILE A 35 -14.72 -11.80 31.75
N VAL A 36 -13.78 -11.25 32.52
CA VAL A 36 -13.97 -10.81 33.89
C VAL A 36 -13.75 -9.30 33.95
N PRO A 37 -14.82 -8.51 34.17
CA PRO A 37 -14.67 -7.07 34.29
C PRO A 37 -14.05 -6.66 35.64
N PRO A 38 -13.40 -5.48 35.73
CA PRO A 38 -12.89 -4.97 37.00
C PRO A 38 -13.99 -4.75 38.03
N ALA A 39 -13.66 -4.98 39.30
CA ALA A 39 -14.52 -4.64 40.41
C ALA A 39 -14.67 -3.11 40.54
N ASP A 40 -15.82 -2.63 41.02
CA ASP A 40 -16.08 -1.22 41.33
C ASP A 40 -15.96 -0.23 40.13
N THR A 41 -16.00 -0.73 38.89
CA THR A 41 -15.95 0.09 37.66
C THR A 41 -17.33 0.19 36.99
N VAL A 42 -17.76 1.42 36.69
CA VAL A 42 -18.96 1.66 35.88
C VAL A 42 -18.60 1.55 34.41
N ARG A 43 -19.15 0.55 33.72
CA ARG A 43 -18.90 0.27 32.32
C ARG A 43 -19.92 0.99 31.43
N HIS A 44 -19.42 1.78 30.50
CA HIS A 44 -20.25 2.47 29.49
C HIS A 44 -20.24 1.74 28.14
N ASP A 45 -19.21 0.95 27.89
CA ASP A 45 -18.99 0.20 26.65
C ASP A 45 -19.18 -1.32 26.88
N GLY A 46 -18.96 -2.11 25.83
CA GLY A 46 -19.00 -3.57 25.88
C GLY A 46 -17.81 -4.20 26.60
N ASP A 47 -17.65 -5.52 26.41
CA ASP A 47 -16.47 -6.23 26.90
C ASP A 47 -15.22 -5.80 26.11
N ASP A 48 -14.17 -5.40 26.80
CA ASP A 48 -12.89 -4.98 26.19
C ASP A 48 -11.69 -5.53 26.98
N PRO A 49 -11.36 -6.82 26.77
CA PRO A 49 -10.25 -7.45 27.45
C PRO A 49 -8.91 -7.27 26.71
N TYR A 50 -8.86 -6.53 25.59
CA TYR A 50 -7.68 -6.44 24.75
C TYR A 50 -6.99 -5.07 24.85
N LEU A 51 -6.13 -4.94 25.86
CA LEU A 51 -5.20 -3.81 26.00
C LEU A 51 -3.75 -4.26 25.80
N VAL A 52 -3.03 -3.59 24.89
CA VAL A 52 -1.60 -3.74 24.65
C VAL A 52 -0.95 -2.36 24.69
N VAL A 53 0.25 -2.26 25.27
CA VAL A 53 1.05 -1.03 25.28
C VAL A 53 2.32 -1.21 24.45
N ALA A 54 2.85 -0.12 23.90
CA ALA A 54 4.10 -0.15 23.17
C ALA A 54 5.10 0.84 23.76
N ALA A 55 6.38 0.55 23.58
CA ALA A 55 7.47 1.45 23.90
C ALA A 55 7.40 2.73 23.03
N ASP A 56 7.67 3.87 23.64
CA ASP A 56 7.88 5.14 22.94
C ASP A 56 9.11 5.86 23.53
N LYS A 57 9.42 7.05 23.03
CA LYS A 57 10.56 7.85 23.47
C LYS A 57 10.49 8.11 24.97
N GLY A 58 11.59 7.78 25.64
CA GLY A 58 11.74 7.95 27.08
C GLY A 58 11.26 6.74 27.88
N THR A 59 10.53 5.82 27.26
CA THR A 59 10.03 4.57 27.86
C THR A 59 10.49 3.33 27.11
N ALA A 60 11.40 3.45 26.14
CA ALA A 60 11.87 2.34 25.31
C ALA A 60 12.39 1.12 26.10
N THR A 61 12.92 1.33 27.31
CA THR A 61 13.37 0.24 28.20
C THR A 61 12.32 -0.17 29.23
N PHE A 62 11.09 0.33 29.13
CA PHE A 62 10.02 0.12 30.13
C PHE A 62 9.05 -0.99 29.72
N SER A 63 9.17 -1.58 28.53
CA SER A 63 8.32 -2.73 28.14
C SER A 63 8.43 -3.89 29.13
N ASP A 64 9.61 -4.17 29.68
CA ASP A 64 9.78 -5.17 30.73
C ASP A 64 9.06 -4.80 32.03
N ILE A 65 8.99 -3.50 32.34
CA ILE A 65 8.23 -2.99 33.49
C ILE A 65 6.74 -3.22 33.27
N ALA A 66 6.21 -2.88 32.09
CA ALA A 66 4.81 -3.11 31.75
C ALA A 66 4.45 -4.61 31.76
N ASN A 67 5.29 -5.46 31.16
CA ASN A 67 5.11 -6.91 31.17
C ASN A 67 5.16 -7.47 32.60
N SER A 68 6.03 -6.96 33.47
CA SER A 68 6.06 -7.36 34.88
C SER A 68 4.75 -7.03 35.61
N ILE A 69 4.17 -5.84 35.34
CA ILE A 69 2.89 -5.43 35.95
C ILE A 69 1.74 -6.30 35.42
N SER A 70 1.69 -6.56 34.11
CA SER A 70 0.70 -7.48 33.52
C SER A 70 0.71 -8.85 34.18
N ILE A 71 1.91 -9.41 34.42
CA ILE A 71 2.07 -10.69 35.13
C ILE A 71 1.64 -10.58 36.61
N GLU A 72 1.99 -9.49 37.30
CA GLU A 72 1.56 -9.23 38.69
C GLU A 72 0.02 -9.13 38.84
N HIS A 73 -0.67 -8.70 37.77
CA HIS A 73 -2.14 -8.59 37.69
C HIS A 73 -2.83 -9.88 37.23
N ASP A 74 -2.09 -10.95 36.95
CA ASP A 74 -2.61 -12.16 36.29
C ASP A 74 -3.38 -11.80 34.98
N TYR A 75 -2.93 -10.75 34.29
CA TYR A 75 -3.56 -10.31 33.04
C TYR A 75 -3.20 -11.27 31.92
N TRP A 76 -4.20 -11.69 31.13
CA TRP A 76 -4.10 -12.84 30.24
C TRP A 76 -3.01 -12.73 29.15
N LEU A 77 -2.61 -11.51 28.77
CA LEU A 77 -1.53 -11.29 27.81
C LEU A 77 -0.14 -11.56 28.41
N GLY A 78 0.02 -11.51 29.73
CA GLY A 78 1.31 -11.73 30.39
C GLY A 78 2.41 -10.83 29.81
N ASP A 79 3.49 -11.42 29.30
CA ASP A 79 4.61 -10.72 28.66
C ASP A 79 4.38 -10.34 27.18
N ALA A 80 3.19 -10.62 26.64
CA ALA A 80 2.70 -10.08 25.36
C ALA A 80 2.01 -8.72 25.53
N PHE A 81 1.80 -8.26 26.76
CA PHE A 81 1.15 -6.98 27.06
C PHE A 81 1.91 -5.78 26.50
N ALA A 82 3.24 -5.84 26.51
CA ALA A 82 4.12 -4.83 25.93
C ALA A 82 5.10 -5.42 24.91
N SER A 83 5.15 -4.83 23.72
CA SER A 83 6.14 -5.15 22.68
C SER A 83 7.50 -4.50 22.95
N GLY A 84 8.57 -5.06 22.38
CA GLY A 84 9.92 -4.50 22.47
C GLY A 84 10.63 -4.71 23.83
N GLY A 85 10.16 -5.64 24.66
CA GLY A 85 10.84 -6.05 25.90
C GLY A 85 12.08 -6.91 25.67
N SER A 86 12.71 -7.41 26.74
CA SER A 86 13.94 -8.21 26.70
C SER A 86 13.81 -9.51 25.90
N ASN A 87 12.60 -10.05 25.84
CA ASN A 87 12.24 -11.24 25.05
C ASN A 87 11.53 -10.87 23.72
N GLY A 88 11.47 -9.57 23.39
CA GLY A 88 10.83 -9.04 22.20
C GLY A 88 11.81 -8.71 21.06
N TYR A 89 11.30 -8.01 20.06
CA TYR A 89 12.07 -7.57 18.90
C TYR A 89 12.59 -6.15 19.11
N ASP A 90 13.91 -6.00 19.20
CA ASP A 90 14.54 -4.69 19.36
C ASP A 90 14.49 -3.92 18.03
N HIS A 91 13.57 -2.96 17.93
CA HIS A 91 13.37 -2.14 16.74
C HIS A 91 14.63 -1.38 16.32
N LYS A 92 15.43 -0.92 17.28
CA LYS A 92 16.67 -0.18 17.02
C LYS A 92 17.73 -1.10 16.45
N ARG A 93 17.90 -2.29 17.02
CA ARG A 93 18.84 -3.29 16.53
C ARG A 93 18.43 -3.82 15.17
N MET A 94 17.13 -4.02 14.93
CA MET A 94 16.58 -4.44 13.64
C MET A 94 16.60 -3.32 12.60
N ALA A 95 16.77 -2.07 13.05
CA ALA A 95 16.63 -0.85 12.26
C ALA A 95 15.25 -0.72 11.60
N ILE A 96 14.21 -1.35 12.14
CA ILE A 96 13.02 -1.69 11.36
C ILE A 96 12.20 -0.48 10.96
N THR A 97 12.03 0.50 11.85
CA THR A 97 11.36 1.77 11.53
C THR A 97 12.10 2.56 10.46
N ALA A 98 13.43 2.65 10.56
CA ALA A 98 14.24 3.35 9.57
C ALA A 98 14.25 2.62 8.22
N ARG A 99 14.34 1.28 8.23
CA ARG A 99 14.25 0.44 7.03
C ARG A 99 12.90 0.58 6.35
N GLY A 100 11.80 0.62 7.11
CA GLY A 100 10.46 0.91 6.60
C GLY A 100 10.39 2.24 5.88
N GLY A 101 10.81 3.33 6.53
CA GLY A 101 10.82 4.65 5.88
C GLY A 101 11.75 4.71 4.68
N TRP A 102 12.80 3.88 4.68
CA TRP A 102 13.70 3.76 3.55
C TRP A 102 13.09 3.03 2.34
N GLU A 103 12.07 2.18 2.52
CA GLU A 103 11.31 1.61 1.40
C GLU A 103 10.57 2.73 0.64
N SER A 104 9.97 3.69 1.34
CA SER A 104 9.39 4.90 0.73
C SER A 104 10.46 5.72 -0.01
N VAL A 105 11.62 5.96 0.61
CA VAL A 105 12.73 6.70 -0.01
C VAL A 105 13.20 6.01 -1.29
N LYS A 106 13.41 4.69 -1.27
CA LYS A 106 13.78 3.92 -2.47
C LYS A 106 12.74 4.10 -3.57
N ARG A 107 11.45 4.03 -3.26
CA ARG A 107 10.38 4.24 -4.24
C ARG A 107 10.39 5.66 -4.82
N HIS A 108 10.57 6.69 -3.99
CA HIS A 108 10.65 8.07 -4.47
C HIS A 108 11.86 8.32 -5.38
N PHE A 109 13.03 7.73 -5.07
CA PHE A 109 14.19 7.80 -5.96
C PHE A 109 13.93 7.10 -7.30
N ARG A 110 13.27 5.93 -7.30
CA ARG A 110 12.88 5.25 -8.55
C ARG A 110 11.93 6.08 -9.41
N ALA A 111 10.98 6.79 -8.80
CA ALA A 111 10.09 7.71 -9.51
C ALA A 111 10.85 8.87 -10.17
N LEU A 112 12.05 9.22 -9.67
CA LEU A 112 12.98 10.18 -10.27
C LEU A 112 14.00 9.55 -11.23
N GLY A 113 13.90 8.24 -11.50
CA GLY A 113 14.80 7.51 -12.38
C GLY A 113 16.21 7.31 -11.82
N ARG A 114 16.36 7.27 -10.49
CA ARG A 114 17.65 7.08 -9.80
C ARG A 114 17.60 5.92 -8.82
N ASP A 115 18.74 5.27 -8.61
CA ASP A 115 18.90 4.23 -7.59
C ASP A 115 19.78 4.72 -6.44
N CYS A 116 19.15 5.10 -5.32
CA CYS A 116 19.85 5.53 -4.10
C CYS A 116 20.73 4.45 -3.44
N GLN A 117 20.68 3.20 -3.92
CA GLN A 117 21.54 2.11 -3.45
C GLN A 117 22.80 1.94 -4.30
N ARG A 118 22.91 2.63 -5.45
CA ARG A 118 24.01 2.50 -6.40
C ARG A 118 24.62 3.82 -6.85
N GLU A 119 23.90 4.92 -6.64
CA GLU A 119 24.28 6.25 -7.10
C GLU A 119 24.36 7.24 -5.95
N ASP A 120 25.40 8.06 -5.93
CA ASP A 120 25.59 9.13 -4.94
C ASP A 120 24.45 10.15 -4.99
N PHE A 121 23.97 10.56 -3.83
CA PHE A 121 22.90 11.56 -3.68
C PHE A 121 23.11 12.43 -2.45
N THR A 122 22.65 13.67 -2.54
CA THR A 122 22.78 14.67 -1.47
C THR A 122 21.67 14.53 -0.45
N CYS A 123 22.01 14.59 0.83
CA CYS A 123 21.07 14.47 1.94
C CYS A 123 21.29 15.58 2.95
N VAL A 124 20.21 16.10 3.52
CA VAL A 124 20.23 16.77 4.82
C VAL A 124 19.29 16.05 5.77
N GLY A 125 19.40 16.26 7.07
CA GLY A 125 18.40 15.70 7.97
C GLY A 125 18.36 16.24 9.39
N VAL A 126 17.33 15.80 10.10
CA VAL A 126 17.06 16.17 11.49
C VAL A 126 17.33 14.96 12.38
N GLY A 127 18.33 15.05 13.24
CA GLY A 127 18.75 13.98 14.16
C GLY A 127 20.27 13.85 14.29
N ASP A 128 20.69 12.78 14.94
CA ASP A 128 22.09 12.40 15.12
C ASP A 128 22.27 10.87 15.05
N LEU A 129 23.54 10.42 14.98
CA LEU A 129 23.89 8.99 14.84
C LEU A 129 23.58 8.16 16.09
N SER A 130 23.25 8.76 17.23
CA SER A 130 22.84 8.02 18.44
C SER A 130 21.35 7.65 18.40
N GLY A 131 20.55 8.42 17.66
CA GLY A 131 19.13 8.21 17.47
C GLY A 131 18.83 6.92 16.69
N ASP A 132 17.78 6.22 17.09
CA ASP A 132 17.33 5.00 16.42
C ASP A 132 17.00 5.28 14.95
N VAL A 133 16.01 6.14 14.70
CA VAL A 133 15.51 6.42 13.34
C VAL A 133 16.59 7.09 12.47
N PHE A 134 17.21 8.17 12.96
CA PHE A 134 18.21 8.91 12.17
C PHE A 134 19.48 8.08 11.94
N GLY A 135 20.04 7.50 12.99
CA GLY A 135 21.28 6.73 12.91
C GLY A 135 21.15 5.53 11.98
N ASN A 136 20.07 4.75 12.12
CA ASN A 136 19.82 3.61 11.25
C ASN A 136 19.56 4.02 9.79
N ALA A 137 18.82 5.11 9.55
CA ALA A 137 18.56 5.61 8.19
C ALA A 137 19.84 6.03 7.48
N MET A 138 20.75 6.71 8.19
CA MET A 138 22.04 7.12 7.63
C MET A 138 22.96 5.94 7.28
N LEU A 139 22.64 4.72 7.69
CA LEU A 139 23.38 3.51 7.32
C LEU A 139 22.68 2.67 6.21
N GLN A 140 21.51 3.10 5.73
CA GLN A 140 20.77 2.37 4.68
C GLN A 140 21.34 2.54 3.27
N SER A 141 22.31 3.44 3.07
CA SER A 141 23.03 3.54 1.80
C SER A 141 24.45 4.09 1.98
N ARG A 142 25.39 3.44 1.30
CA ARG A 142 26.79 3.87 1.19
C ARG A 142 26.96 5.11 0.30
N HIS A 143 25.93 5.47 -0.45
CA HIS A 143 25.92 6.54 -1.43
C HIS A 143 25.35 7.87 -0.89
N ILE A 144 24.99 7.91 0.40
CA ILE A 144 24.54 9.14 1.06
C ILE A 144 25.71 10.12 1.16
N ARG A 145 25.55 11.29 0.55
CA ARG A 145 26.36 12.50 0.76
C ARG A 145 25.62 13.41 1.74
N LEU A 146 25.81 13.17 3.03
CA LEU A 146 25.16 13.95 4.11
C LEU A 146 25.81 15.33 4.22
N LEU A 147 25.16 16.36 3.66
CA LEU A 147 25.69 17.72 3.59
C LEU A 147 25.55 18.48 4.91
N ALA A 148 24.44 18.25 5.61
CA ALA A 148 24.17 18.89 6.89
C ALA A 148 23.18 18.07 7.72
N ALA A 149 23.34 18.12 9.03
CA ALA A 149 22.37 17.59 9.97
C ALA A 149 22.37 18.39 11.26
N PHE A 150 21.28 18.32 12.02
CA PHE A 150 21.22 18.97 13.33
C PHE A 150 20.34 18.19 14.30
N ASP A 151 20.66 18.32 15.58
CA ASP A 151 19.82 17.84 16.68
C ASP A 151 19.54 18.99 17.68
N HIS A 152 19.16 18.64 18.90
CA HIS A 152 18.96 19.59 19.98
C HIS A 152 20.27 20.23 20.49
N ARG A 153 21.44 19.67 20.17
CA ARG A 153 22.75 20.05 20.73
C ARG A 153 23.64 20.74 19.71
N ASP A 154 23.74 20.17 18.51
CA ASP A 154 24.80 20.44 17.55
C ASP A 154 24.25 20.62 16.13
N ILE A 155 25.06 21.29 15.30
CA ILE A 155 24.87 21.46 13.86
C ILE A 155 26.12 20.89 13.18
N PHE A 156 25.93 19.87 12.35
CA PHE A 156 26.94 19.23 11.51
C PHE A 156 26.85 19.79 10.09
N LEU A 157 27.99 20.20 9.51
CA LEU A 157 28.11 20.58 8.11
C LEU A 157 29.29 19.86 7.46
N ASP A 158 29.05 19.26 6.30
CA ASP A 158 30.06 18.71 5.43
C ASP A 158 29.70 19.10 3.97
N PRO A 159 30.25 20.17 3.40
CA PRO A 159 29.75 20.72 2.14
C PRO A 159 30.03 19.84 0.91
N ASN A 160 31.01 18.94 0.98
CA ASN A 160 31.36 18.02 -0.10
C ASN A 160 31.86 16.67 0.45
N PRO A 161 30.99 15.89 1.10
CA PRO A 161 31.38 14.64 1.74
C PRO A 161 31.75 13.60 0.67
N ASP A 162 32.79 12.83 0.96
CA ASP A 162 33.08 11.58 0.25
C ASP A 162 32.14 10.49 0.81
N ALA A 163 31.27 9.94 -0.05
CA ALA A 163 30.21 9.03 0.39
C ALA A 163 30.76 7.78 1.08
N ALA A 164 31.82 7.17 0.53
CA ALA A 164 32.43 5.96 1.06
C ALA A 164 33.13 6.21 2.41
N ARG A 165 33.94 7.27 2.51
CA ARG A 165 34.67 7.62 3.74
C ARG A 165 33.71 8.06 4.85
N SER A 166 32.75 8.92 4.53
CA SER A 166 31.76 9.41 5.51
C SER A 166 30.81 8.30 5.97
N PHE A 167 30.53 7.28 5.15
CA PHE A 167 29.78 6.10 5.58
C PHE A 167 30.50 5.32 6.68
N VAL A 168 31.80 5.06 6.51
CA VAL A 168 32.60 4.36 7.53
C VAL A 168 32.60 5.13 8.85
N GLU A 169 32.70 6.45 8.79
CA GLU A 169 32.67 7.29 9.98
C GLU A 169 31.30 7.30 10.67
N ARG A 170 30.21 7.43 9.90
CA ARG A 170 28.83 7.31 10.42
C ARG A 170 28.61 5.95 11.08
N GLU A 171 29.10 4.88 10.48
CA GLU A 171 29.02 3.52 11.04
C GLU A 171 29.79 3.40 12.36
N ARG A 172 31.00 3.97 12.43
CA ARG A 172 31.80 4.01 13.66
C ARG A 172 31.04 4.74 14.77
N MET A 173 30.49 5.92 14.48
CA MET A 173 29.73 6.71 15.45
C MET A 173 28.47 6.01 15.95
N PHE A 174 27.75 5.31 15.07
CA PHE A 174 26.55 4.57 15.43
C PHE A 174 26.85 3.43 16.41
N LYS A 175 28.03 2.80 16.32
CA LYS A 175 28.47 1.71 17.20
C LYS A 175 28.97 2.19 18.57
N LEU A 176 29.09 3.49 18.81
CA LEU A 176 29.50 4.00 20.12
C LEU A 176 28.38 3.82 21.15
N PRO A 177 28.68 3.46 22.41
CA PRO A 177 27.67 3.32 23.46
C PRO A 177 26.87 4.61 23.73
N ARG A 178 27.52 5.76 23.53
CA ARG A 178 26.94 7.10 23.52
C ARG A 178 27.66 7.91 22.45
N SER A 179 26.91 8.67 21.66
CA SER A 179 27.48 9.55 20.65
C SER A 179 26.69 10.86 20.53
N SER A 180 27.36 11.84 19.96
CA SER A 180 26.88 13.16 19.56
C SER A 180 27.64 13.57 18.31
N TRP A 181 27.19 14.61 17.61
CA TRP A 181 27.95 15.12 16.45
C TRP A 181 29.38 15.50 16.83
N GLN A 182 29.65 15.92 18.07
CA GLN A 182 31.01 16.23 18.54
C GLN A 182 31.98 15.03 18.51
N ASP A 183 31.47 13.80 18.50
CA ASP A 183 32.28 12.58 18.42
C ASP A 183 32.70 12.22 16.99
N TYR A 184 32.19 12.92 15.96
CA TYR A 184 32.54 12.72 14.55
C TYR A 184 34.01 13.09 14.30
N ASP A 185 34.74 12.24 13.58
CA ASP A 185 36.13 12.50 13.19
C ASP A 185 36.19 13.67 12.19
N LYS A 186 36.53 14.85 12.71
CA LYS A 186 36.64 16.10 11.94
C LYS A 186 37.65 16.03 10.81
N SER A 187 38.60 15.09 10.82
CA SER A 187 39.55 14.89 9.72
C SER A 187 38.91 14.30 8.46
N THR A 188 37.70 13.73 8.59
CA THR A 188 36.92 13.18 7.48
C THR A 188 35.94 14.18 6.88
N ILE A 189 35.69 15.30 7.55
CA ILE A 189 34.83 16.39 7.07
C ILE A 189 35.54 17.14 5.94
N SER A 190 34.83 17.43 4.85
CA SER A 190 35.42 18.17 3.74
C SER A 190 35.74 19.62 4.09
N LYS A 191 36.57 20.24 3.25
CA LYS A 191 37.01 21.63 3.44
C LYS A 191 35.82 22.58 3.57
N GLY A 192 35.86 23.43 4.60
CA GLY A 192 34.82 24.42 4.88
C GLY A 192 33.70 23.91 5.80
N GLY A 193 33.62 22.59 6.01
CA GLY A 193 32.71 21.98 6.97
C GLY A 193 33.18 22.07 8.41
N GLY A 194 32.35 21.56 9.33
CA GLY A 194 32.62 21.53 10.75
C GLY A 194 31.41 21.15 11.58
N ILE A 195 31.57 21.23 12.90
CA ILE A 195 30.50 20.95 13.87
C ILE A 195 30.47 22.08 14.88
N TRP A 196 29.28 22.63 15.10
CA TRP A 196 29.06 23.76 16.01
C TRP A 196 27.94 23.47 17.00
N PRO A 197 28.09 23.85 18.28
CA PRO A 197 26.99 23.81 19.22
C PRO A 197 25.86 24.73 18.77
N ARG A 198 24.61 24.28 18.88
CA ARG A 198 23.40 25.07 18.61
C ARG A 198 23.29 26.30 19.52
N SER A 199 23.96 26.28 20.68
CA SER A 199 24.06 27.41 21.60
C SER A 199 25.05 28.51 21.18
N SER A 200 25.75 28.34 20.05
CA SER A 200 26.69 29.35 19.54
C SER A 200 25.98 30.66 19.21
N LYS A 201 26.64 31.80 19.38
CA LYS A 201 26.05 33.11 19.00
C LYS A 201 26.03 33.34 17.50
N SER A 202 27.05 32.82 16.81
CA SER A 202 27.25 32.97 15.37
C SER A 202 28.13 31.82 14.89
N ILE A 203 27.86 31.33 13.67
CA ILE A 203 28.59 30.25 13.00
C ILE A 203 29.20 30.82 11.73
N PRO A 204 30.52 30.68 11.48
CA PRO A 204 31.14 31.06 10.23
C PRO A 204 30.64 30.16 9.10
N ILE A 205 30.30 30.77 7.96
CA ILE A 205 29.81 30.08 6.77
C ILE A 205 30.85 30.20 5.68
N SER A 206 31.46 29.07 5.31
CA SER A 206 32.47 29.03 4.26
C SER A 206 31.83 29.14 2.86
N PRO A 207 32.59 29.52 1.83
CA PRO A 207 32.12 29.48 0.44
C PRO A 207 31.59 28.09 0.02
N GLU A 208 32.23 27.01 0.49
CA GLU A 208 31.81 25.64 0.20
C GLU A 208 30.43 25.32 0.82
N VAL A 209 30.18 25.74 2.07
CA VAL A 209 28.86 25.60 2.73
C VAL A 209 27.80 26.43 2.04
N ARG A 210 28.14 27.67 1.62
CA ARG A 210 27.19 28.52 0.88
C ARG A 210 26.69 27.85 -0.39
N ALA A 211 27.61 27.30 -1.17
CA ALA A 211 27.27 26.58 -2.40
C ALA A 211 26.43 25.32 -2.10
N ALA A 212 26.80 24.52 -1.10
CA ALA A 212 26.11 23.28 -0.75
C ALA A 212 24.66 23.49 -0.27
N LEU A 213 24.42 24.53 0.52
CA LEU A 213 23.09 24.83 1.09
C LEU A 213 22.29 25.86 0.29
N GLY A 214 22.88 26.43 -0.78
CA GLY A 214 22.27 27.49 -1.58
C GLY A 214 21.99 28.76 -0.78
N ILE A 215 23.00 29.23 -0.03
CA ILE A 215 23.03 30.48 0.75
C ILE A 215 23.72 31.56 -0.10
N GLY A 216 23.31 32.83 0.04
CA GLY A 216 23.88 33.96 -0.71
C GLY A 216 25.39 34.14 -0.51
N ASP A 217 26.10 34.47 -1.59
CA ASP A 217 27.58 34.49 -1.68
C ASP A 217 28.26 35.43 -0.69
N GLU A 218 27.56 36.48 -0.25
CA GLU A 218 28.01 37.50 0.69
C GLU A 218 27.87 37.09 2.17
N VAL A 219 27.22 35.96 2.47
CA VAL A 219 26.93 35.54 3.85
C VAL A 219 28.13 34.82 4.47
N GLU A 220 28.92 35.51 5.29
CA GLU A 220 30.09 34.94 5.97
C GLU A 220 29.79 34.36 7.36
N HIS A 221 28.67 34.75 7.96
CA HIS A 221 28.26 34.33 9.30
C HIS A 221 26.74 34.22 9.41
N MET A 222 26.24 33.24 10.17
CA MET A 222 24.81 33.09 10.46
C MET A 222 24.56 32.77 11.94
N ALA A 223 23.43 33.22 12.48
CA ALA A 223 22.93 32.71 13.74
C ALA A 223 22.51 31.22 13.55
N PRO A 224 22.63 30.36 14.57
CA PRO A 224 22.25 28.95 14.44
C PRO A 224 20.82 28.74 13.94
N THR A 225 19.86 29.53 14.43
CA THR A 225 18.46 29.47 13.99
C THR A 225 18.31 29.69 12.48
N ASP A 226 19.00 30.68 11.92
CA ASP A 226 18.94 30.97 10.48
C ASP A 226 19.62 29.88 9.67
N LEU A 227 20.72 29.30 10.19
CA LEU A 227 21.39 28.18 9.56
C LEU A 227 20.51 26.93 9.54
N LEU A 228 19.79 26.63 10.63
CA LEU A 228 18.82 25.52 10.65
C LEU A 228 17.72 25.69 9.60
N ARG A 229 17.21 26.91 9.42
CA ARG A 229 16.27 27.24 8.33
C ARG A 229 16.91 27.01 6.96
N ALA A 230 18.17 27.41 6.77
CA ALA A 230 18.89 27.19 5.51
C ALA A 230 19.11 25.70 5.21
N ILE A 231 19.42 24.89 6.23
CA ILE A 231 19.55 23.43 6.11
C ILE A 231 18.23 22.81 5.65
N LEU A 232 17.11 23.14 6.31
CA LEU A 232 15.79 22.64 5.93
C LEU A 232 15.37 23.09 4.52
N LYS A 233 15.85 24.25 4.05
CA LYS A 233 15.66 24.76 2.68
C LYS A 233 16.70 24.26 1.70
N ALA A 234 17.65 23.39 2.05
CA ALA A 234 18.77 23.08 1.17
C ALA A 234 18.29 22.44 -0.17
N PRO A 235 18.91 22.77 -1.31
CA PRO A 235 18.53 22.23 -2.61
C PRO A 235 19.15 20.84 -2.82
N VAL A 236 18.71 19.85 -2.05
CA VAL A 236 19.27 18.49 -2.03
C VAL A 236 18.32 17.44 -2.59
N ASP A 237 18.80 16.20 -2.74
CA ASP A 237 17.96 15.10 -3.18
C ASP A 237 17.00 14.65 -2.06
N LEU A 238 17.50 14.48 -0.84
CA LEU A 238 16.72 13.96 0.30
C LEU A 238 16.79 14.89 1.53
N LEU A 239 15.63 15.22 2.08
CA LEU A 239 15.48 15.68 3.47
C LEU A 239 14.96 14.51 4.31
N TRP A 240 15.78 14.00 5.23
CA TRP A 240 15.37 12.94 6.15
C TRP A 240 15.00 13.50 7.52
N ASN A 241 13.75 13.30 7.94
CA ASN A 241 13.33 13.58 9.30
C ASN A 241 13.44 12.32 10.17
N GLY A 242 14.51 12.23 10.96
CA GLY A 242 14.65 11.23 12.03
C GLY A 242 14.52 11.83 13.43
N GLY A 243 14.07 13.09 13.51
CA GLY A 243 13.98 13.88 14.74
C GLY A 243 12.53 14.06 15.19
N ILE A 244 12.35 14.94 16.17
CA ILE A 244 11.04 15.20 16.78
C ILE A 244 10.67 16.66 16.61
N GLY A 245 9.40 16.88 16.32
CA GLY A 245 8.80 18.19 16.15
C GLY A 245 8.43 18.46 14.70
N THR A 246 7.71 19.54 14.50
CA THR A 246 7.09 19.88 13.21
C THR A 246 7.84 21.05 12.59
N TYR A 247 8.62 20.74 11.57
CA TYR A 247 9.55 21.64 10.89
C TYR A 247 8.94 22.33 9.67
N VAL A 248 7.84 21.80 9.13
CA VAL A 248 7.18 22.35 7.95
C VAL A 248 5.67 22.42 8.15
N LYS A 249 5.09 23.56 7.78
CA LYS A 249 3.64 23.81 7.73
C LYS A 249 3.22 24.29 6.34
N ALA A 250 1.95 24.49 6.06
CA ALA A 250 1.52 25.25 4.89
C ALA A 250 1.69 26.76 5.11
N SER A 251 1.81 27.51 4.01
CA SER A 251 1.76 28.98 4.05
C SER A 251 0.44 29.53 4.61
N SER A 252 -0.64 28.75 4.51
CA SER A 252 -1.98 29.06 5.04
C SER A 252 -2.17 28.72 6.53
N GLU A 253 -1.17 28.16 7.19
CA GLU A 253 -1.17 27.88 8.64
C GLU A 253 -0.32 28.90 9.37
N THR A 254 -0.70 29.25 10.60
CA THR A 254 0.15 30.02 11.51
C THR A 254 1.05 29.09 12.32
N ASN A 255 2.09 29.63 12.96
CA ASN A 255 2.90 28.85 13.89
C ASN A 255 2.11 28.40 15.15
N ALA A 256 1.02 29.10 15.50
CA ALA A 256 0.21 28.75 16.65
C ALA A 256 -0.63 27.49 16.39
N ASP A 257 -1.09 27.29 15.15
CA ASP A 257 -1.93 26.16 14.75
C ASP A 257 -1.20 24.81 14.85
N VAL A 258 0.13 24.81 14.72
CA VAL A 258 0.96 23.59 14.69
C VAL A 258 1.17 22.96 16.08
N GLY A 259 1.01 23.72 17.17
CA GLY A 259 1.18 23.20 18.54
C GLY A 259 2.63 22.98 19.01
N ASP A 260 3.63 23.00 18.12
CA ASP A 260 5.05 22.85 18.48
C ASP A 260 5.77 24.20 18.60
N ARG A 261 5.78 24.78 19.81
CA ARG A 261 6.41 26.09 20.04
C ARG A 261 7.94 26.06 19.91
N ALA A 262 8.57 24.90 20.16
CA ALA A 262 10.04 24.79 20.20
C ALA A 262 10.67 25.03 18.82
N ASN A 263 9.96 24.66 17.75
CA ASN A 263 10.44 24.81 16.38
C ASN A 263 9.88 26.04 15.64
N ASN A 264 9.09 26.91 16.28
CA ASN A 264 8.51 28.11 15.66
C ASN A 264 9.53 28.98 14.91
N ALA A 265 10.72 29.15 15.49
CA ALA A 265 11.75 30.02 14.91
C ALA A 265 12.39 29.43 13.64
N ILE A 266 12.37 28.09 13.50
CA ILE A 266 13.00 27.40 12.36
C ILE A 266 11.99 26.84 11.35
N ARG A 267 10.69 26.83 11.69
CA ARG A 267 9.63 26.28 10.85
C ARG A 267 9.53 26.97 9.49
N LEU A 268 9.34 26.16 8.45
CA LEU A 268 9.17 26.60 7.07
C LEU A 268 7.75 26.35 6.57
N ASN A 269 7.42 26.97 5.44
CA ASN A 269 6.29 26.59 4.64
C ASN A 269 6.69 25.47 3.65
N GLY A 270 5.75 24.60 3.26
CA GLY A 270 5.98 23.50 2.33
C GLY A 270 6.46 23.98 0.96
N ASN A 271 5.98 25.13 0.51
CA ASN A 271 6.44 25.77 -0.73
C ASN A 271 7.87 26.34 -0.68
N GLU A 272 8.51 26.38 0.50
CA GLU A 272 9.90 26.82 0.66
C GLU A 272 10.90 25.65 0.58
N LEU A 273 10.42 24.40 0.57
CA LEU A 273 11.27 23.23 0.42
C LEU A 273 11.87 23.17 -0.99
N ARG A 274 13.19 22.98 -1.06
CA ARG A 274 13.92 22.81 -2.33
C ARG A 274 14.46 21.38 -2.53
N CYS A 275 14.22 20.49 -1.56
CA CYS A 275 14.58 19.09 -1.68
C CYS A 275 13.71 18.36 -2.71
N LYS A 276 14.20 17.26 -3.30
CA LYS A 276 13.39 16.44 -4.21
C LYS A 276 12.48 15.47 -3.47
N ILE A 277 12.96 14.93 -2.36
CA ILE A 277 12.29 13.89 -1.57
C ILE A 277 12.29 14.30 -0.10
N VAL A 278 11.20 14.03 0.60
CA VAL A 278 11.16 14.00 2.08
C VAL A 278 10.85 12.57 2.52
N GLY A 279 11.66 12.04 3.45
CA GLY A 279 11.35 10.81 4.17
C GLY A 279 11.09 11.10 5.64
N GLU A 280 9.96 10.65 6.16
CA GLU A 280 9.56 10.86 7.56
C GLU A 280 9.68 9.59 8.39
N GLY A 281 10.90 9.31 8.86
CA GLY A 281 11.09 8.24 9.85
C GLY A 281 10.53 8.61 11.23
N GLY A 282 10.58 9.89 11.61
CA GLY A 282 9.97 10.42 12.84
C GLY A 282 8.53 10.88 12.62
N ASN A 283 7.74 10.90 13.69
CA ASN A 283 6.35 11.36 13.67
C ASN A 283 6.25 12.89 13.53
N LEU A 284 5.27 13.33 12.74
CA LEU A 284 4.80 14.70 12.59
C LEU A 284 5.90 15.71 12.25
N GLY A 285 6.84 15.33 11.39
CA GLY A 285 7.88 16.22 10.86
C GLY A 285 7.29 17.39 10.09
N LEU A 286 6.17 17.14 9.42
CA LEU A 286 5.40 18.08 8.64
C LEU A 286 3.93 18.03 9.06
N THR A 287 3.25 19.17 9.08
CA THR A 287 1.77 19.17 9.13
C THR A 287 1.21 18.55 7.84
N GLN A 288 -0.02 18.05 7.88
CA GLN A 288 -0.66 17.51 6.67
C GLN A 288 -0.79 18.55 5.55
N ARG A 289 -1.22 19.78 5.87
CA ARG A 289 -1.33 20.84 4.86
C ARG A 289 0.05 21.23 4.29
N GLY A 290 1.09 21.23 5.13
CA GLY A 290 2.48 21.42 4.69
C GLY A 290 2.97 20.35 3.73
N ARG A 291 2.62 19.08 3.96
CA ARG A 291 2.92 17.97 3.02
C ARG A 291 2.23 18.17 1.68
N ILE A 292 0.95 18.53 1.70
CA ILE A 292 0.16 18.81 0.49
C ILE A 292 0.76 19.99 -0.30
N GLU A 293 1.10 21.08 0.39
CA GLU A 293 1.74 22.24 -0.24
C GLU A 293 3.08 21.87 -0.87
N ALA A 294 3.95 21.13 -0.16
CA ALA A 294 5.23 20.67 -0.70
C ALA A 294 5.06 19.73 -1.90
N ALA A 295 4.08 18.81 -1.85
CA ALA A 295 3.77 17.90 -2.95
C ALA A 295 3.34 18.67 -4.21
N PHE A 296 2.51 19.71 -4.08
CA PHE A 296 2.17 20.59 -5.20
C PHE A 296 3.36 21.38 -5.75
N HIS A 297 4.42 21.56 -4.96
CA HIS A 297 5.69 22.18 -5.39
C HIS A 297 6.72 21.16 -5.89
N GLY A 298 6.30 19.91 -6.12
CA GLY A 298 7.11 18.87 -6.77
C GLY A 298 8.01 18.07 -5.83
N VAL A 299 7.78 18.15 -4.51
CA VAL A 299 8.49 17.32 -3.52
C VAL A 299 7.78 15.98 -3.38
N GLN A 300 8.52 14.89 -3.56
CA GLN A 300 8.01 13.53 -3.40
C GLN A 300 8.00 13.13 -1.91
N MET A 301 6.82 12.80 -1.37
CA MET A 301 6.65 12.32 0.01
C MET A 301 5.31 11.60 0.19
N ASN A 302 5.23 10.75 1.22
CA ASN A 302 3.97 10.24 1.74
C ASN A 302 3.60 10.99 3.05
N THR A 303 3.07 10.27 4.03
CA THR A 303 2.91 10.67 5.43
C THR A 303 3.80 9.78 6.31
N ASP A 304 4.12 10.28 7.50
CA ASP A 304 4.85 9.55 8.54
C ASP A 304 4.24 8.17 8.84
N PHE A 305 2.92 8.05 9.00
CA PHE A 305 2.26 6.78 9.30
C PHE A 305 2.33 5.75 8.16
N ILE A 306 2.75 6.14 6.96
CA ILE A 306 3.14 5.21 5.89
C ILE A 306 4.63 4.90 5.97
N ASP A 307 5.47 5.92 6.11
CA ASP A 307 6.92 5.76 6.09
C ASP A 307 7.41 4.92 7.30
N ASN A 308 6.96 5.24 8.51
CA ASN A 308 7.46 4.63 9.74
C ASN A 308 6.62 3.45 10.27
N SER A 309 5.64 2.98 9.48
CA SER A 309 4.66 1.95 9.88
C SER A 309 5.30 0.62 10.30
N ALA A 310 6.48 0.31 9.75
CA ALA A 310 7.20 -0.93 10.01
C ALA A 310 7.51 -1.17 11.50
N GLY A 311 7.68 -0.11 12.29
CA GLY A 311 7.84 -0.25 13.75
C GLY A 311 6.60 -0.85 14.41
N VAL A 312 5.42 -0.27 14.14
CA VAL A 312 4.16 -0.73 14.72
C VAL A 312 3.80 -2.13 14.23
N ASP A 313 4.02 -2.42 12.94
CA ASP A 313 3.79 -3.74 12.35
C ASP A 313 4.67 -4.84 12.98
N THR A 314 5.93 -4.52 13.29
CA THR A 314 6.81 -5.44 14.04
C THR A 314 6.27 -5.75 15.44
N SER A 315 5.69 -4.75 16.11
CA SER A 315 5.06 -4.94 17.42
C SER A 315 3.80 -5.81 17.33
N ASP A 316 2.98 -5.66 16.29
CA ASP A 316 1.81 -6.52 16.05
C ASP A 316 2.24 -8.00 15.89
N HIS A 317 3.24 -8.25 15.05
CA HIS A 317 3.82 -9.58 14.91
C HIS A 317 4.37 -10.14 16.23
N GLU A 318 5.08 -9.32 17.03
CA GLU A 318 5.60 -9.74 18.33
C GLU A 318 4.49 -10.24 19.26
N VAL A 319 3.45 -9.42 19.42
CA VAL A 319 2.34 -9.69 20.33
C VAL A 319 1.61 -10.95 19.90
N ASN A 320 1.27 -11.07 18.62
CA ASN A 320 0.56 -12.24 18.08
C ASN A 320 1.40 -13.52 18.18
N ILE A 321 2.72 -13.47 17.96
CA ILE A 321 3.60 -14.63 18.15
C ILE A 321 3.65 -15.03 19.64
N LYS A 322 3.73 -14.07 20.56
CA LYS A 322 3.73 -14.38 22.00
C LYS A 322 2.40 -14.97 22.46
N ILE A 323 1.26 -14.44 22.01
CA ILE A 323 -0.06 -15.02 22.29
C ILE A 323 -0.11 -16.47 21.80
N LEU A 324 0.32 -16.72 20.56
CA LEU A 324 0.39 -18.06 19.97
C LEU A 324 1.23 -19.03 20.80
N LEU A 325 2.45 -18.63 21.16
CA LEU A 325 3.40 -19.48 21.88
C LEU A 325 3.02 -19.64 23.36
N ASN A 326 2.31 -18.67 23.95
CA ASN A 326 1.79 -18.77 25.31
C ASN A 326 0.72 -19.86 25.45
N ASP A 327 -0.11 -20.12 24.43
CA ASP A 327 -1.01 -21.30 24.43
C ASP A 327 -0.20 -22.61 24.54
N ALA A 328 0.91 -22.74 23.79
CA ALA A 328 1.78 -23.91 23.87
C ALA A 328 2.47 -24.06 25.23
N VAL A 329 2.88 -22.94 25.85
CA VAL A 329 3.46 -22.93 27.20
C VAL A 329 2.43 -23.33 28.25
N GLN A 330 1.24 -22.77 28.21
CA GLN A 330 0.15 -23.08 29.14
C GLN A 330 -0.28 -24.56 29.07
N ARG A 331 -0.17 -25.17 27.88
CA ARG A 331 -0.44 -26.61 27.67
C ARG A 331 0.71 -27.54 28.06
N GLY A 332 1.87 -27.00 28.44
CA GLY A 332 3.06 -27.78 28.77
C GLY A 332 3.75 -28.41 27.56
N GLU A 333 3.44 -27.94 26.35
CA GLU A 333 3.98 -28.42 25.08
C GLU A 333 5.29 -27.70 24.70
N LEU A 334 5.52 -26.52 25.28
CA LEU A 334 6.73 -25.71 25.15
C LEU A 334 7.14 -25.15 26.51
N ASP A 335 8.41 -25.27 26.92
CA ASP A 335 8.88 -24.55 28.11
C ASP A 335 9.18 -23.07 27.80
N GLU A 336 8.98 -22.19 28.78
CA GLU A 336 9.17 -20.75 28.61
C GLU A 336 10.59 -20.39 28.13
N ALA A 337 11.61 -21.12 28.62
CA ALA A 337 12.99 -20.89 28.22
C ALA A 337 13.22 -21.28 26.75
N ALA A 338 12.59 -22.33 26.25
CA ALA A 338 12.60 -22.73 24.84
C ALA A 338 11.85 -21.72 23.97
N ARG A 339 10.71 -21.20 24.44
CA ARG A 339 9.97 -20.12 23.79
C ARG A 339 10.85 -18.89 23.59
N ASN A 340 11.52 -18.45 24.65
CA ASN A 340 12.39 -17.27 24.61
C ASN A 340 13.68 -17.50 23.78
N ARG A 341 14.10 -18.75 23.56
CA ARG A 341 15.15 -19.09 22.59
C ARG A 341 14.66 -19.09 21.13
N LEU A 342 13.38 -19.36 20.90
CA LEU A 342 12.78 -19.41 19.56
C LEU A 342 12.58 -18.01 18.96
N LEU A 343 12.08 -17.05 19.77
CA LEU A 343 11.74 -15.69 19.30
C LEU A 343 12.87 -15.00 18.52
N PRO A 344 14.12 -14.93 19.01
CA PRO A 344 15.20 -14.27 18.27
C PRO A 344 15.51 -14.92 16.92
N GLY A 345 15.26 -16.23 16.77
CA GLY A 345 15.49 -16.97 15.54
C GLY A 345 14.60 -16.54 14.37
N MET A 346 13.50 -15.83 14.64
CA MET A 346 12.54 -15.36 13.61
C MET A 346 12.75 -13.89 13.20
N THR A 347 13.72 -13.19 13.79
CA THR A 347 13.94 -11.74 13.62
C THR A 347 14.04 -11.32 12.15
N ASP A 348 14.85 -12.02 11.35
CA ASP A 348 15.09 -11.66 9.95
C ASP A 348 13.85 -11.89 9.08
N GLU A 349 13.07 -12.94 9.37
CA GLU A 349 11.85 -13.23 8.65
C GLU A 349 10.75 -12.22 8.97
N ILE A 350 10.57 -11.83 10.24
CA ILE A 350 9.62 -10.78 10.63
C ILE A 350 9.99 -9.46 9.96
N ALA A 351 11.27 -9.10 9.96
CA ALA A 351 11.72 -7.91 9.25
C ALA A 351 11.37 -7.98 7.74
N ARG A 352 11.47 -9.16 7.12
CA ARG A 352 11.07 -9.35 5.71
C ARG A 352 9.55 -9.20 5.53
N LEU A 353 8.73 -9.79 6.40
CA LEU A 353 7.27 -9.71 6.32
C LEU A 353 6.79 -8.26 6.43
N VAL A 354 7.27 -7.54 7.43
CA VAL A 354 6.93 -6.15 7.72
C VAL A 354 7.36 -5.20 6.60
N LEU A 355 8.62 -5.31 6.14
CA LEU A 355 9.10 -4.46 5.04
C LEU A 355 8.36 -4.73 3.73
N TRP A 356 7.90 -5.97 3.55
CA TRP A 356 7.11 -6.33 2.38
C TRP A 356 5.71 -5.71 2.40
N ASP A 357 5.08 -5.59 3.57
CA ASP A 357 3.84 -4.83 3.68
C ASP A 357 4.10 -3.34 3.38
N ASN A 358 5.12 -2.74 4.00
CA ASN A 358 5.47 -1.34 3.76
C ASN A 358 5.76 -1.03 2.27
N TYR A 359 6.52 -1.92 1.60
CA TYR A 359 6.79 -1.84 0.16
C TYR A 359 5.50 -1.81 -0.68
N ARG A 360 4.54 -2.67 -0.35
CA ARG A 360 3.26 -2.80 -1.07
C ARG A 360 2.34 -1.61 -0.82
N GLN A 361 2.28 -1.08 0.40
CA GLN A 361 1.54 0.14 0.71
C GLN A 361 2.05 1.32 -0.15
N ASN A 362 3.37 1.45 -0.22
CA ASN A 362 4.04 2.42 -1.07
C ASN A 362 3.71 2.25 -2.56
N GLN A 363 3.64 1.00 -3.05
CA GLN A 363 3.22 0.69 -4.43
C GLN A 363 1.76 1.07 -4.68
N ALA A 364 0.86 0.80 -3.75
CA ALA A 364 -0.56 1.15 -3.83
C ALA A 364 -0.76 2.66 -3.98
N ILE A 365 0.00 3.46 -3.21
CA ILE A 365 -0.06 4.92 -3.29
C ILE A 365 0.46 5.41 -4.65
N SER A 366 1.57 4.87 -5.18
CA SER A 366 2.05 5.21 -6.53
C SER A 366 1.03 4.85 -7.61
N LEU A 367 0.36 3.71 -7.50
CA LEU A 367 -0.70 3.30 -8.41
C LEU A 367 -1.88 4.30 -8.36
N MET A 368 -2.31 4.65 -7.16
CA MET A 368 -3.39 5.63 -6.94
C MET A 368 -3.01 7.03 -7.44
N GLU A 369 -1.77 7.46 -7.25
CA GLU A 369 -1.24 8.73 -7.75
C GLU A 369 -1.27 8.78 -9.28
N HIS A 370 -0.82 7.72 -9.94
CA HIS A 370 -0.89 7.61 -11.40
C HIS A 370 -2.33 7.72 -11.93
N MET A 371 -3.31 7.26 -11.14
CA MET A 371 -4.74 7.32 -11.47
C MET A 371 -5.43 8.60 -10.96
N ALA A 372 -4.75 9.45 -10.19
CA ALA A 372 -5.37 10.50 -9.37
C ALA A 372 -6.18 11.51 -10.19
N VAL A 373 -5.66 11.95 -11.33
CA VAL A 373 -6.36 12.89 -12.22
C VAL A 373 -7.58 12.23 -12.85
N LYS A 374 -7.40 11.07 -13.48
CA LYS A 374 -8.48 10.33 -14.18
C LYS A 374 -9.59 9.88 -13.22
N ARG A 375 -9.25 9.60 -11.96
CA ARG A 375 -10.16 9.05 -10.94
C ARG A 375 -10.50 10.02 -9.82
N LEU A 376 -10.23 11.33 -9.96
CA LEU A 376 -10.52 12.33 -8.93
C LEU A 376 -11.99 12.26 -8.44
N GLY A 377 -12.94 12.06 -9.35
CA GLY A 377 -14.35 11.90 -8.99
C GLY A 377 -14.64 10.66 -8.13
N SER A 378 -13.87 9.58 -8.29
CA SER A 378 -14.01 8.37 -7.44
C SER A 378 -13.41 8.59 -6.06
N PHE A 379 -12.28 9.29 -5.95
CA PHE A 379 -11.72 9.66 -4.64
C PHE A 379 -12.64 10.64 -3.90
N GLY A 380 -13.15 11.67 -4.58
CA GLY A 380 -14.13 12.58 -3.97
C GLY A 380 -15.43 11.89 -3.53
N HIS A 381 -15.84 10.85 -4.25
CA HIS A 381 -16.98 10.02 -3.86
C HIS A 381 -16.70 9.16 -2.63
N LEU A 382 -15.51 8.58 -2.53
CA LEU A 382 -15.07 7.86 -1.33
C LEU A 382 -15.07 8.78 -0.10
N ILE A 383 -14.52 9.99 -0.22
CA ILE A 383 -14.51 10.99 0.88
C ILE A 383 -15.94 11.25 1.38
N ARG A 384 -16.86 11.59 0.47
CA ARG A 384 -18.27 11.85 0.84
C ARG A 384 -18.94 10.65 1.49
N THR A 385 -18.60 9.44 1.05
CA THR A 385 -19.19 8.21 1.58
C THR A 385 -18.71 7.97 3.01
N LEU A 386 -17.39 8.07 3.24
CA LEU A 386 -16.80 7.89 4.57
C LEU A 386 -17.27 8.94 5.59
N GLU A 387 -17.53 10.18 5.14
CA GLU A 387 -18.13 11.22 5.97
C GLU A 387 -19.60 10.97 6.28
N ALA A 388 -20.39 10.54 5.29
CA ALA A 388 -21.80 10.22 5.50
C ALA A 388 -21.98 9.06 6.49
N GLU A 389 -20.99 8.16 6.58
CA GLU A 389 -20.93 7.07 7.54
C GLU A 389 -20.36 7.49 8.91
N GLY A 390 -19.84 8.72 9.05
CA GLY A 390 -19.23 9.23 10.28
C GLY A 390 -17.84 8.67 10.59
N THR A 391 -17.23 7.94 9.66
CA THR A 391 -15.89 7.35 9.84
C THR A 391 -14.74 8.29 9.53
N LEU A 392 -15.00 9.35 8.75
CA LEU A 392 -14.02 10.34 8.31
C LEU A 392 -14.57 11.74 8.57
N ASP A 393 -13.74 12.64 9.08
CA ASP A 393 -13.98 14.08 9.04
C ASP A 393 -12.93 14.73 8.13
N ARG A 394 -13.35 15.18 6.95
CA ARG A 394 -12.41 15.71 5.96
C ARG A 394 -11.74 17.01 6.43
N ALA A 395 -12.36 17.77 7.34
CA ALA A 395 -11.81 19.01 7.84
C ALA A 395 -10.67 18.75 8.85
N ILE A 396 -10.80 17.70 9.66
CA ILE A 396 -9.74 17.23 10.58
C ILE A 396 -8.56 16.64 9.79
N GLU A 397 -8.86 15.87 8.74
CA GLU A 397 -7.85 15.22 7.89
C GLU A 397 -7.28 16.13 6.79
N PHE A 398 -7.76 17.37 6.70
CA PHE A 398 -7.35 18.37 5.71
C PHE A 398 -7.49 17.88 4.25
N LEU A 399 -8.51 17.08 3.99
CA LEU A 399 -8.89 16.61 2.66
C LEU A 399 -9.76 17.68 1.94
N PRO A 400 -9.73 17.74 0.60
CA PRO A 400 -10.38 18.82 -0.14
C PRO A 400 -11.91 18.78 -0.05
N SER A 401 -12.50 19.97 0.02
CA SER A 401 -13.93 20.21 -0.17
C SER A 401 -14.37 19.89 -1.61
N ASP A 402 -15.68 19.76 -1.83
CA ASP A 402 -16.21 19.53 -3.19
C ASP A 402 -15.89 20.69 -4.15
N THR A 403 -15.83 21.93 -3.64
CA THR A 403 -15.40 23.10 -4.42
C THR A 403 -13.94 22.98 -4.85
N GLU A 404 -13.03 22.63 -3.94
CA GLU A 404 -11.61 22.43 -4.25
C GLU A 404 -11.40 21.25 -5.22
N LEU A 405 -12.15 20.16 -5.07
CA LEU A 405 -12.12 19.03 -6.01
C LEU A 405 -12.57 19.47 -7.43
N ALA A 406 -13.60 20.30 -7.54
CA ALA A 406 -14.05 20.84 -8.82
C ALA A 406 -12.99 21.76 -9.46
N GLU A 407 -12.34 22.63 -8.68
CA GLU A 407 -11.25 23.48 -9.13
C GLU A 407 -10.01 22.69 -9.56
N ARG A 408 -9.66 21.63 -8.82
CA ARG A 408 -8.56 20.73 -9.21
C ARG A 408 -8.88 20.03 -10.52
N LYS A 409 -10.12 19.58 -10.71
CA LYS A 409 -10.57 18.94 -11.96
C LYS A 409 -10.40 19.85 -13.17
N THR A 410 -10.78 21.13 -13.08
CA THR A 410 -10.64 22.07 -14.21
C THR A 410 -9.17 22.39 -14.52
N ARG A 411 -8.28 22.28 -13.52
CA ARG A 411 -6.83 22.45 -13.67
C ARG A 411 -6.09 21.17 -14.06
N GLY A 412 -6.78 20.04 -14.18
CA GLY A 412 -6.16 18.73 -14.47
C GLY A 412 -5.32 18.18 -13.31
N LEU A 413 -5.60 18.57 -12.07
CA LEU A 413 -4.89 18.14 -10.87
C LEU A 413 -5.64 17.02 -10.15
N GLY A 414 -4.91 16.06 -9.58
CA GLY A 414 -5.44 14.98 -8.75
C GLY A 414 -5.32 15.26 -7.25
N LEU A 415 -5.54 14.23 -6.45
CA LEU A 415 -5.07 14.21 -5.05
C LEU A 415 -3.56 13.94 -5.02
N THR A 416 -2.89 14.52 -4.05
CA THR A 416 -1.46 14.33 -3.75
C THR A 416 -1.23 13.04 -2.97
N ARG A 417 -0.01 12.51 -2.97
CA ARG A 417 0.34 11.30 -2.20
C ARG A 417 -0.03 11.37 -0.71
N PRO A 418 0.19 12.49 0.01
CA PRO A 418 -0.25 12.61 1.40
C PRO A 418 -1.76 12.51 1.59
N GLU A 419 -2.57 13.01 0.65
CA GLU A 419 -4.04 12.87 0.69
C GLU A 419 -4.45 11.42 0.37
N LEU A 420 -3.76 10.80 -0.58
CA LEU A 420 -3.99 9.40 -0.97
C LEU A 420 -3.64 8.41 0.15
N ALA A 421 -2.60 8.70 0.95
CA ALA A 421 -2.22 7.92 2.13
C ALA A 421 -3.33 7.88 3.20
N ILE A 422 -3.99 9.02 3.42
CA ILE A 422 -5.17 9.11 4.31
C ILE A 422 -6.29 8.24 3.77
N LEU A 423 -6.67 8.40 2.50
CA LEU A 423 -7.75 7.60 1.91
C LEU A 423 -7.48 6.10 1.95
N LEU A 424 -6.23 5.69 1.71
CA LEU A 424 -5.82 4.28 1.83
C LEU A 424 -6.03 3.75 3.25
N SER A 425 -5.70 4.55 4.27
CA SER A 425 -5.80 4.14 5.68
C SER A 425 -7.25 4.03 6.15
N TYR A 426 -8.08 5.04 5.84
CA TYR A 426 -9.51 5.01 6.19
C TYR A 426 -10.27 3.90 5.45
N ASP A 427 -9.95 3.64 4.18
CA ASP A 427 -10.54 2.52 3.45
C ASP A 427 -10.14 1.17 4.06
N LYS A 428 -8.88 1.00 4.49
CA LYS A 428 -8.46 -0.21 5.22
C LYS A 428 -9.24 -0.40 6.51
N ILE A 429 -9.41 0.65 7.33
CA ILE A 429 -10.16 0.57 8.59
C ILE A 429 -11.60 0.13 8.33
N LYS A 430 -12.25 0.74 7.33
CA LYS A 430 -13.62 0.38 6.94
C LYS A 430 -13.71 -1.07 6.45
N ILE A 431 -12.83 -1.47 5.53
CA ILE A 431 -12.86 -2.81 4.95
C ILE A 431 -12.56 -3.86 6.02
N TYR A 432 -11.57 -3.61 6.88
CA TYR A 432 -11.24 -4.48 8.00
C TYR A 432 -12.49 -4.80 8.83
N GLN A 433 -13.23 -3.77 9.27
CA GLN A 433 -14.44 -3.96 10.06
C GLN A 433 -15.50 -4.75 9.29
N GLN A 434 -15.74 -4.42 8.01
CA GLN A 434 -16.72 -5.13 7.18
C GLN A 434 -16.36 -6.61 6.95
N LEU A 435 -15.07 -6.95 6.88
CA LEU A 435 -14.61 -8.32 6.75
C LEU A 435 -14.65 -9.06 8.08
N LEU A 436 -14.27 -8.40 9.19
CA LEU A 436 -14.33 -8.96 10.53
C LEU A 436 -15.78 -9.31 10.94
N ASP A 437 -16.75 -8.47 10.56
CA ASP A 437 -18.18 -8.69 10.83
C ASP A 437 -18.85 -9.70 9.87
N SER A 438 -18.07 -10.37 9.03
CA SER A 438 -18.56 -11.31 8.02
C SER A 438 -18.11 -12.76 8.28
N ASP A 439 -18.37 -13.63 7.31
CA ASP A 439 -17.93 -15.04 7.28
C ASP A 439 -16.56 -15.24 6.62
N VAL A 440 -15.89 -14.17 6.22
CA VAL A 440 -14.54 -14.22 5.61
C VAL A 440 -13.50 -14.87 6.52
N PRO A 441 -13.45 -14.58 7.83
CA PRO A 441 -12.50 -15.24 8.73
C PRO A 441 -12.70 -16.75 8.87
N GLU A 442 -13.91 -17.24 8.59
CA GLU A 442 -14.27 -18.67 8.65
C GLU A 442 -14.06 -19.41 7.32
N ASP A 443 -13.83 -18.68 6.22
CA ASP A 443 -13.61 -19.29 4.92
C ASP A 443 -12.33 -20.15 4.95
N ALA A 444 -12.47 -21.42 4.56
CA ALA A 444 -11.38 -22.40 4.66
C ALA A 444 -10.18 -22.05 3.77
N TYR A 445 -10.39 -21.35 2.65
CA TYR A 445 -9.32 -20.91 1.77
C TYR A 445 -8.61 -19.69 2.35
N LEU A 446 -9.36 -18.68 2.81
CA LEU A 446 -8.79 -17.47 3.40
C LEU A 446 -8.16 -17.71 4.77
N SER A 447 -8.59 -18.75 5.49
CA SER A 447 -7.95 -19.21 6.72
C SER A 447 -6.46 -19.57 6.53
N ARG A 448 -6.00 -19.83 5.29
CA ARG A 448 -4.58 -20.04 4.99
C ARG A 448 -3.75 -18.76 5.14
N GLU A 449 -4.37 -17.58 5.07
CA GLU A 449 -3.66 -16.31 5.31
C GLU A 449 -3.21 -16.19 6.77
N LEU A 450 -3.86 -16.89 7.71
CA LEU A 450 -3.41 -16.99 9.11
C LEU A 450 -2.01 -17.61 9.21
N GLN A 451 -1.78 -18.71 8.50
CA GLN A 451 -0.47 -19.37 8.51
C GLN A 451 0.59 -18.45 7.88
N ARG A 452 0.25 -17.78 6.76
CA ARG A 452 1.16 -16.86 6.05
C ARG A 452 1.50 -15.58 6.82
N TYR A 453 0.65 -15.19 7.76
CA TYR A 453 0.93 -14.09 8.67
C TYR A 453 2.09 -14.44 9.62
N PHE A 454 2.13 -15.67 10.14
CA PHE A 454 3.20 -16.09 11.04
C PHE A 454 4.50 -16.44 10.28
N PRO A 455 5.67 -16.32 10.91
CA PRO A 455 6.95 -16.81 10.35
C PRO A 455 6.94 -18.31 10.06
N GLU A 456 7.65 -18.74 9.00
CA GLU A 456 7.76 -20.13 8.53
C GLU A 456 8.12 -21.13 9.64
N PRO A 457 9.05 -20.83 10.59
CA PRO A 457 9.36 -21.73 11.70
C PRO A 457 8.14 -22.14 12.55
N LEU A 458 7.06 -21.36 12.53
CA LEU A 458 5.86 -21.64 13.31
C LEU A 458 4.81 -22.46 12.54
N HIS A 459 4.90 -22.52 11.21
CA HIS A 459 3.84 -23.02 10.32
C HIS A 459 3.45 -24.46 10.58
N GLY A 460 4.43 -25.34 10.79
CA GLY A 460 4.21 -26.75 11.06
C GLY A 460 3.98 -27.04 12.54
N PRO A 461 4.98 -26.74 13.42
CA PRO A 461 4.92 -27.11 14.83
C PRO A 461 3.74 -26.52 15.60
N TYR A 462 3.27 -25.32 15.22
CA TYR A 462 2.22 -24.60 15.95
C TYR A 462 0.94 -24.40 15.13
N ALA A 463 0.74 -25.18 14.05
CA ALA A 463 -0.43 -25.06 13.17
C ALA A 463 -1.77 -25.15 13.94
N GLU A 464 -1.88 -26.07 14.89
CA GLU A 464 -3.10 -26.23 15.70
C GLU A 464 -3.31 -25.07 16.68
N HIS A 465 -2.23 -24.51 17.24
CA HIS A 465 -2.31 -23.32 18.09
C HIS A 465 -2.79 -22.11 17.31
N MET A 466 -2.35 -21.96 16.05
CA MET A 466 -2.86 -20.90 15.18
C MET A 466 -4.38 -21.00 15.03
N GLN A 467 -4.92 -22.21 14.86
CA GLN A 467 -6.37 -22.41 14.76
C GLN A 467 -7.14 -22.04 16.03
N ARG A 468 -6.48 -22.09 17.20
CA ARG A 468 -7.03 -21.68 18.51
C ARG A 468 -6.67 -20.25 18.90
N HIS A 469 -5.92 -19.52 18.08
CA HIS A 469 -5.45 -18.19 18.40
C HIS A 469 -6.65 -17.27 18.67
N ARG A 470 -6.66 -16.57 19.81
CA ARG A 470 -7.80 -15.72 20.21
C ARG A 470 -8.10 -14.65 19.17
N LEU A 471 -7.05 -14.07 18.58
CA LEU A 471 -7.16 -13.05 17.51
C LEU A 471 -7.16 -13.65 16.10
N LYS A 472 -7.51 -14.93 15.93
CA LYS A 472 -7.49 -15.58 14.61
C LYS A 472 -8.33 -14.80 13.59
N ARG A 473 -9.52 -14.30 14.00
CA ARG A 473 -10.44 -13.60 13.10
C ARG A 473 -9.84 -12.27 12.64
N GLU A 474 -9.30 -11.52 13.57
CA GLU A 474 -8.67 -10.22 13.42
C GLU A 474 -7.44 -10.32 12.52
N ILE A 475 -6.55 -11.30 12.75
CA ILE A 475 -5.37 -11.54 11.91
C ILE A 475 -5.77 -11.85 10.47
N ILE A 476 -6.76 -12.73 10.26
CA ILE A 476 -7.24 -13.07 8.91
C ILE A 476 -7.86 -11.83 8.24
N ALA A 477 -8.73 -11.09 8.95
CA ALA A 477 -9.35 -9.88 8.42
C ALA A 477 -8.30 -8.82 8.03
N THR A 478 -7.27 -8.62 8.84
CA THR A 478 -6.14 -7.72 8.55
C THR A 478 -5.35 -8.18 7.32
N ALA A 479 -4.97 -9.46 7.25
CA ALA A 479 -4.21 -10.00 6.12
C ALA A 479 -4.97 -9.91 4.79
N VAL A 480 -6.27 -10.20 4.79
CA VAL A 480 -7.13 -10.11 3.61
C VAL A 480 -7.32 -8.65 3.20
N THR A 481 -7.58 -7.75 4.15
CA THR A 481 -7.71 -6.31 3.92
C THR A 481 -6.45 -5.73 3.28
N ASN A 482 -5.28 -5.99 3.87
CA ASN A 482 -4.00 -5.51 3.34
C ASN A 482 -3.74 -6.08 1.93
N THR A 483 -3.99 -7.36 1.70
CA THR A 483 -3.79 -7.96 0.36
C THR A 483 -4.69 -7.33 -0.69
N LEU A 484 -5.94 -7.05 -0.37
CA LEU A 484 -6.91 -6.43 -1.30
C LEU A 484 -6.56 -4.96 -1.54
N VAL A 485 -6.43 -4.18 -0.47
CA VAL A 485 -6.26 -2.72 -0.57
C VAL A 485 -4.88 -2.36 -1.12
N ASN A 486 -3.80 -3.05 -0.72
CA ASN A 486 -2.47 -2.76 -1.25
C ASN A 486 -2.31 -3.14 -2.74
N ARG A 487 -3.20 -3.98 -3.29
CA ARG A 487 -3.20 -4.32 -4.72
C ARG A 487 -4.19 -3.50 -5.53
N MET A 488 -5.35 -3.17 -4.96
CA MET A 488 -6.45 -2.56 -5.70
C MET A 488 -6.68 -1.07 -5.42
N GLY A 489 -6.14 -0.55 -4.32
CA GLY A 489 -6.27 0.84 -3.89
C GLY A 489 -7.62 1.19 -3.25
N ALA A 490 -7.68 2.37 -2.62
CA ALA A 490 -8.73 2.78 -1.69
C ALA A 490 -10.16 2.89 -2.27
N SER A 491 -10.32 2.98 -3.59
CA SER A 491 -11.65 3.16 -4.21
C SER A 491 -12.27 1.86 -4.74
N PHE A 492 -11.50 0.76 -4.74
CA PHE A 492 -11.91 -0.47 -5.40
C PHE A 492 -13.11 -1.13 -4.72
N MET A 493 -13.07 -1.30 -3.39
CA MET A 493 -14.13 -1.97 -2.65
C MET A 493 -15.47 -1.25 -2.82
N LEU A 494 -15.50 0.05 -2.53
CA LEU A 494 -16.69 0.87 -2.67
C LEU A 494 -17.28 0.79 -4.09
N ARG A 495 -16.43 0.89 -5.12
CA ARG A 495 -16.90 0.79 -6.52
C ARG A 495 -17.46 -0.58 -6.84
N MET A 496 -16.86 -1.67 -6.37
CA MET A 496 -17.41 -3.00 -6.58
C MET A 496 -18.74 -3.19 -5.85
N GLN A 497 -18.89 -2.65 -4.64
CA GLN A 497 -20.17 -2.67 -3.90
C GLN A 497 -21.27 -1.94 -4.69
N GLU A 498 -20.99 -0.73 -5.18
CA GLU A 498 -21.96 0.07 -5.94
C GLU A 498 -22.30 -0.55 -7.29
N ASP A 499 -21.30 -1.03 -8.02
CA ASP A 499 -21.49 -1.49 -9.39
C ASP A 499 -22.12 -2.90 -9.48
N THR A 500 -22.16 -3.66 -8.37
CA THR A 500 -22.68 -5.05 -8.33
C THR A 500 -23.75 -5.29 -7.27
N GLY A 501 -23.89 -4.39 -6.28
CA GLY A 501 -24.79 -4.56 -5.13
C GLY A 501 -24.31 -5.60 -4.11
N GLN A 502 -23.08 -6.12 -4.25
CA GLN A 502 -22.54 -7.18 -3.38
C GLN A 502 -21.84 -6.59 -2.14
N GLY A 503 -21.84 -7.35 -1.04
CA GLY A 503 -21.15 -6.98 0.19
C GLY A 503 -19.63 -7.21 0.14
N ALA A 504 -18.90 -6.68 1.11
CA ALA A 504 -17.43 -6.77 1.17
C ALA A 504 -16.91 -8.22 1.16
N ALA A 505 -17.60 -9.13 1.86
CA ALA A 505 -17.24 -10.54 1.92
C ALA A 505 -17.25 -11.20 0.53
N ALA A 506 -18.32 -11.00 -0.24
CA ALA A 506 -18.46 -11.52 -1.60
C ALA A 506 -17.36 -10.95 -2.52
N ILE A 507 -17.06 -9.65 -2.40
CA ILE A 507 -16.02 -8.98 -3.18
C ILE A 507 -14.63 -9.54 -2.82
N ALA A 508 -14.32 -9.74 -1.54
CA ALA A 508 -13.06 -10.32 -1.09
C ALA A 508 -12.87 -11.76 -1.60
N LYS A 509 -13.94 -12.58 -1.57
CA LYS A 509 -13.95 -13.94 -2.12
C LYS A 509 -13.74 -13.93 -3.64
N ALA A 510 -14.48 -13.10 -4.37
CA ALA A 510 -14.36 -12.96 -5.82
C ALA A 510 -12.97 -12.43 -6.26
N PHE A 511 -12.43 -11.44 -5.55
CA PHE A 511 -11.06 -10.94 -5.76
C PHE A 511 -10.04 -12.06 -5.54
N THR A 512 -10.22 -12.86 -4.49
CA THR A 512 -9.33 -13.99 -4.20
C THR A 512 -9.38 -15.02 -5.32
N ILE A 513 -10.57 -15.42 -5.79
CA ILE A 513 -10.70 -16.33 -6.93
C ILE A 513 -9.99 -15.76 -8.17
N ALA A 514 -10.23 -14.49 -8.51
CA ALA A 514 -9.59 -13.83 -9.64
C ALA A 514 -8.06 -13.82 -9.53
N ARG A 515 -7.53 -13.53 -8.33
CA ARG A 515 -6.09 -13.53 -8.03
C ARG A 515 -5.46 -14.91 -8.25
N GLU A 516 -6.11 -15.97 -7.78
CA GLU A 516 -5.59 -17.34 -7.89
C GLU A 516 -5.73 -17.90 -9.31
N VAL A 517 -6.86 -17.68 -9.98
CA VAL A 517 -7.08 -18.12 -11.38
C VAL A 517 -6.07 -17.47 -12.34
N LEU A 518 -5.75 -16.19 -12.11
CA LEU A 518 -4.78 -15.46 -12.92
C LEU A 518 -3.33 -15.88 -12.62
N LEU A 519 -3.05 -16.44 -11.44
CA LEU A 519 -1.71 -16.52 -10.83
C LEU A 519 -1.11 -15.12 -10.60
N ALA A 520 -1.93 -14.17 -10.14
CA ALA A 520 -1.55 -12.76 -10.04
C ALA A 520 -0.37 -12.53 -9.06
N ARG A 521 -0.20 -13.39 -8.05
CA ARG A 521 0.94 -13.31 -7.11
C ARG A 521 2.29 -13.50 -7.82
N GLU A 522 2.35 -14.43 -8.75
CA GLU A 522 3.56 -14.71 -9.54
C GLU A 522 3.85 -13.55 -10.48
N LEU A 523 2.82 -13.06 -11.19
CA LEU A 523 2.95 -11.87 -12.06
C LEU A 523 3.45 -10.65 -11.28
N TRP A 524 2.89 -10.36 -10.11
CA TRP A 524 3.37 -9.24 -9.30
C TRP A 524 4.81 -9.44 -8.85
N ALA A 525 5.18 -10.65 -8.42
CA ALA A 525 6.56 -10.94 -8.01
C ALA A 525 7.56 -10.77 -9.17
N GLU A 526 7.21 -11.20 -10.39
CA GLU A 526 8.02 -10.99 -11.58
C GLU A 526 8.18 -9.50 -11.92
N ILE A 527 7.12 -8.70 -11.78
CA ILE A 527 7.17 -7.24 -11.99
C ILE A 527 8.00 -6.55 -10.89
N GLU A 528 7.81 -6.93 -9.63
CA GLU A 528 8.52 -6.39 -8.46
C GLU A 528 10.02 -6.72 -8.52
N ALA A 529 10.40 -7.87 -9.09
CA ALA A 529 11.80 -8.24 -9.32
C ALA A 529 12.54 -7.32 -10.31
N LEU A 530 11.82 -6.49 -11.08
CA LEU A 530 12.39 -5.51 -12.01
C LEU A 530 12.71 -4.16 -11.36
N ASP A 531 12.58 -4.05 -10.03
CA ASP A 531 12.96 -2.87 -9.27
C ASP A 531 14.38 -2.39 -9.62
N GLY A 532 14.50 -1.13 -10.05
CA GLY A 532 15.78 -0.53 -10.46
C GLY A 532 16.33 -1.03 -11.80
N THR A 533 15.66 -1.97 -12.47
CA THR A 533 16.03 -2.48 -13.79
C THR A 533 15.27 -1.78 -14.91
N VAL A 534 13.96 -1.57 -14.71
CA VAL A 534 13.11 -0.79 -15.61
C VAL A 534 12.68 0.53 -14.95
N THR A 535 12.23 1.49 -15.74
CA THR A 535 11.71 2.76 -15.20
C THR A 535 10.45 2.53 -14.37
N ASP A 536 10.23 3.36 -13.35
CA ASP A 536 9.04 3.29 -12.48
C ASP A 536 7.73 3.39 -13.28
N ALA A 537 7.69 4.24 -14.31
CA ALA A 537 6.53 4.36 -15.20
C ALA A 537 6.17 3.04 -15.89
N VAL A 538 7.17 2.32 -16.42
CA VAL A 538 6.97 1.01 -17.07
C VAL A 538 6.46 -0.02 -16.07
N GLN A 539 6.99 -0.03 -14.85
CA GLN A 539 6.55 -0.94 -13.81
C GLN A 539 5.11 -0.64 -13.38
N ILE A 540 4.74 0.63 -13.21
CA ILE A 540 3.36 1.05 -12.90
C ILE A 540 2.40 0.62 -14.01
N GLU A 541 2.75 0.80 -15.29
CA GLU A 541 1.93 0.34 -16.41
C GLU A 541 1.69 -1.17 -16.38
N ALA A 542 2.73 -1.97 -16.07
CA ALA A 542 2.61 -3.41 -15.93
C ALA A 542 1.69 -3.82 -14.76
N VAL A 543 1.83 -3.17 -13.60
CA VAL A 543 0.93 -3.40 -12.44
C VAL A 543 -0.51 -2.99 -12.77
N LEU A 544 -0.71 -1.90 -13.49
CA LEU A 544 -2.04 -1.45 -13.95
C LEU A 544 -2.71 -2.47 -14.88
N ALA A 545 -1.95 -3.08 -15.79
CA ALA A 545 -2.50 -4.11 -16.67
C ALA A 545 -3.04 -5.32 -15.86
N VAL A 546 -2.31 -5.73 -14.81
CA VAL A 546 -2.78 -6.79 -13.89
C VAL A 546 -4.00 -6.30 -13.08
N TRP A 547 -3.96 -5.06 -12.57
CA TRP A 547 -5.06 -4.46 -11.82
C TRP A 547 -6.37 -4.42 -12.63
N GLU A 548 -6.30 -4.04 -13.91
CA GLU A 548 -7.46 -3.97 -14.80
C GLU A 548 -8.09 -5.34 -15.02
N LEU A 549 -7.26 -6.37 -15.25
CA LEU A 549 -7.73 -7.73 -15.42
C LEU A 549 -8.34 -8.27 -14.12
N VAL A 550 -7.66 -8.15 -12.99
CA VAL A 550 -8.19 -8.62 -11.69
C VAL A 550 -9.51 -7.95 -11.36
N ARG A 551 -9.65 -6.63 -11.61
CA ARG A 551 -10.93 -5.92 -11.45
C ARG A 551 -12.02 -6.50 -12.36
N SER A 552 -11.70 -6.75 -13.62
CA SER A 552 -12.66 -7.30 -14.60
C SER A 552 -13.15 -8.69 -14.17
N LEU A 553 -12.22 -9.58 -13.82
CA LEU A 553 -12.52 -10.95 -13.39
C LEU A 553 -13.31 -10.96 -12.06
N THR A 554 -12.95 -10.08 -11.12
CA THR A 554 -13.70 -9.93 -9.86
C THR A 554 -15.15 -9.55 -10.14
N ARG A 555 -15.39 -8.53 -10.99
CA ARG A 555 -16.74 -8.14 -11.38
C ARG A 555 -17.49 -9.28 -12.07
N TRP A 556 -16.83 -9.96 -13.00
CA TRP A 556 -17.44 -11.08 -13.74
C TRP A 556 -17.95 -12.15 -12.78
N LEU A 557 -17.15 -12.53 -11.78
CA LEU A 557 -17.52 -13.52 -10.77
C LEU A 557 -18.71 -13.06 -9.92
N LEU A 558 -18.76 -11.78 -9.54
CA LEU A 558 -19.85 -11.20 -8.73
C LEU A 558 -21.19 -11.14 -9.47
N ASN A 559 -21.15 -10.94 -10.79
CA ASN A 559 -22.36 -10.79 -11.60
C ASN A 559 -22.94 -12.13 -12.09
N ARG A 560 -22.43 -13.27 -11.63
CA ARG A 560 -22.95 -14.59 -12.00
C ARG A 560 -24.16 -14.98 -11.13
N PRO A 561 -25.35 -15.13 -11.72
CA PRO A 561 -26.54 -15.51 -10.95
C PRO A 561 -26.40 -16.92 -10.36
N GLY A 562 -26.69 -17.08 -9.07
CA GLY A 562 -26.78 -18.38 -8.39
C GLY A 562 -25.45 -19.10 -8.14
N ALA A 563 -24.31 -18.51 -8.50
CA ALA A 563 -23.00 -19.10 -8.23
C ALA A 563 -22.61 -18.89 -6.76
N ALA A 564 -22.36 -19.98 -6.02
CA ALA A 564 -21.72 -19.89 -4.71
C ALA A 564 -20.27 -19.44 -4.88
N LEU A 565 -19.86 -18.40 -4.16
CA LEU A 565 -18.49 -17.87 -4.13
C LEU A 565 -17.58 -18.71 -3.20
N ASP A 566 -17.69 -20.03 -3.28
CA ASP A 566 -16.73 -20.93 -2.64
C ASP A 566 -15.39 -20.83 -3.39
N ILE A 567 -14.36 -20.32 -2.69
CA ILE A 567 -13.11 -19.98 -3.36
C ILE A 567 -12.44 -21.22 -3.97
N ALA A 568 -12.38 -22.33 -3.23
CA ALA A 568 -11.70 -23.54 -3.68
C ALA A 568 -12.39 -24.13 -4.92
N ALA A 569 -13.72 -24.26 -4.89
CA ALA A 569 -14.49 -24.82 -5.99
C ALA A 569 -14.44 -23.93 -7.24
N GLN A 570 -14.48 -22.60 -7.10
CA GLN A 570 -14.37 -21.71 -8.26
C GLN A 570 -12.94 -21.71 -8.84
N VAL A 571 -11.90 -21.78 -8.00
CA VAL A 571 -10.52 -21.92 -8.48
C VAL A 571 -10.34 -23.25 -9.23
N GLU A 572 -10.85 -24.35 -8.69
CA GLU A 572 -10.83 -25.66 -9.36
C GLU A 572 -11.56 -25.62 -10.71
N ARG A 573 -12.73 -24.98 -10.77
CA ARG A 573 -13.51 -24.82 -12.00
C ARG A 573 -12.79 -24.04 -13.10
N TYR A 574 -12.05 -22.98 -12.73
CA TYR A 574 -11.55 -22.01 -13.71
C TYR A 574 -10.06 -22.05 -13.97
N ALA A 575 -9.21 -22.42 -13.01
CA ALA A 575 -7.76 -22.23 -13.13
C ALA A 575 -7.16 -22.98 -14.32
N ALA A 576 -7.51 -24.26 -14.48
CA ALA A 576 -7.02 -25.08 -15.59
C ALA A 576 -7.49 -24.54 -16.95
N GLY A 577 -8.78 -24.23 -17.07
CA GLY A 577 -9.34 -23.72 -18.31
C GLY A 577 -8.79 -22.33 -18.68
N PHE A 578 -8.61 -21.45 -17.69
CA PHE A 578 -8.00 -20.14 -17.89
C PHE A 578 -6.54 -20.26 -18.36
N ALA A 579 -5.77 -21.21 -17.80
CA ALA A 579 -4.41 -21.49 -18.25
C ALA A 579 -4.37 -22.06 -19.69
N GLU A 580 -5.33 -22.90 -20.06
CA GLU A 580 -5.47 -23.40 -21.44
C GLU A 580 -5.80 -22.27 -22.41
N VAL A 581 -6.75 -21.38 -22.06
CA VAL A 581 -7.05 -20.17 -22.86
C VAL A 581 -5.80 -19.33 -23.04
N ARG A 582 -5.04 -19.06 -21.96
CA ARG A 582 -3.78 -18.31 -22.00
C ARG A 582 -2.80 -18.87 -23.03
N THR A 583 -2.67 -20.18 -23.07
CA THR A 583 -1.78 -20.88 -24.01
C THR A 583 -2.32 -20.84 -25.43
N ALA A 584 -3.64 -20.86 -25.59
CA ALA A 584 -4.31 -20.86 -26.88
C ALA A 584 -4.34 -19.47 -27.56
N ILE A 585 -4.24 -18.36 -26.81
CA ILE A 585 -4.36 -16.99 -27.33
C ILE A 585 -3.52 -16.74 -28.59
N PRO A 586 -2.20 -17.01 -28.62
CA PRO A 586 -1.38 -16.68 -29.78
C PRO A 586 -1.84 -17.36 -31.06
N GLN A 587 -2.50 -18.53 -30.98
CA GLN A 587 -2.97 -19.28 -32.14
C GLN A 587 -4.45 -19.01 -32.46
N SER A 588 -5.24 -18.66 -31.45
CA SER A 588 -6.70 -18.53 -31.55
C SER A 588 -7.17 -17.14 -32.01
N LEU A 589 -6.30 -16.13 -31.94
CA LEU A 589 -6.64 -14.77 -32.36
C LEU A 589 -6.73 -14.63 -33.89
N PRO A 590 -7.73 -13.90 -34.40
CA PRO A 590 -7.77 -13.48 -35.80
C PRO A 590 -6.60 -12.52 -36.11
N GLU A 591 -6.29 -12.32 -37.40
CA GLU A 591 -5.11 -11.55 -37.84
C GLU A 591 -4.97 -10.17 -37.18
N PRO A 592 -6.03 -9.32 -37.09
CA PRO A 592 -5.92 -8.02 -36.44
C PRO A 592 -5.57 -8.13 -34.94
N GLY A 593 -6.18 -9.09 -34.24
CA GLY A 593 -5.93 -9.34 -32.82
C GLY A 593 -4.51 -9.86 -32.57
N ARG A 594 -4.04 -10.77 -33.42
CA ARG A 594 -2.66 -11.31 -33.37
C ARG A 594 -1.63 -10.20 -33.58
N LYS A 595 -1.86 -9.32 -34.56
CA LYS A 595 -0.99 -8.15 -34.80
C LYS A 595 -0.94 -7.22 -33.59
N ALA A 596 -2.09 -6.88 -33.01
CA ALA A 596 -2.16 -6.05 -31.81
C ALA A 596 -1.44 -6.68 -30.60
N HIS A 597 -1.60 -7.99 -30.40
CA HIS A 597 -0.88 -8.74 -29.38
C HIS A 597 0.64 -8.67 -29.61
N ASP A 598 1.11 -8.94 -30.83
CA ASP A 598 2.54 -8.93 -31.15
C ASP A 598 3.15 -7.53 -31.00
N GLU A 599 2.41 -6.47 -31.36
CA GLU A 599 2.80 -5.07 -31.12
C GLU A 599 2.93 -4.77 -29.62
N LEU A 600 2.01 -5.26 -28.78
CA LEU A 600 2.13 -5.12 -27.31
C LEU A 600 3.33 -5.88 -26.75
N VAL A 601 3.61 -7.10 -27.24
CA VAL A 601 4.83 -7.84 -26.87
C VAL A 601 6.07 -7.02 -27.21
N GLN A 602 6.15 -6.46 -28.42
CA GLN A 602 7.28 -5.63 -28.82
C GLN A 602 7.40 -4.37 -27.95
N ARG A 603 6.29 -3.72 -27.59
CA ARG A 603 6.30 -2.56 -26.69
C ARG A 603 6.92 -2.91 -25.34
N TRP A 604 6.52 -4.03 -24.72
CA TRP A 604 7.07 -4.46 -23.44
C TRP A 604 8.55 -4.84 -23.52
N LEU A 605 8.95 -5.53 -24.59
CA LEU A 605 10.37 -5.86 -24.83
C LEU A 605 11.23 -4.59 -24.99
N GLN A 606 10.74 -3.61 -25.75
CA GLN A 606 11.42 -2.32 -25.93
C GLN A 606 11.49 -1.51 -24.63
N ALA A 607 10.52 -1.69 -23.74
CA ALA A 607 10.51 -1.10 -22.40
C ALA A 607 11.45 -1.81 -21.40
N GLY A 608 12.12 -2.89 -21.82
CA GLY A 608 13.15 -3.58 -21.03
C GLY A 608 12.65 -4.80 -20.25
N LEU A 609 11.40 -5.24 -20.46
CA LEU A 609 10.88 -6.42 -19.79
C LEU A 609 11.47 -7.71 -20.37
N PRO A 610 11.73 -8.74 -19.54
CA PRO A 610 12.04 -10.07 -20.02
C PRO A 610 10.93 -10.62 -20.92
N ARG A 611 11.30 -11.36 -21.97
CA ARG A 611 10.36 -11.93 -22.93
C ARG A 611 9.18 -12.70 -22.31
N PRO A 612 9.40 -13.63 -21.35
CA PRO A 612 8.29 -14.37 -20.75
C PRO A 612 7.24 -13.44 -20.11
N LEU A 613 7.67 -12.43 -19.37
CA LEU A 613 6.78 -11.46 -18.74
C LEU A 613 6.11 -10.54 -19.78
N ALA A 614 6.84 -10.10 -20.81
CA ALA A 614 6.30 -9.30 -21.91
C ALA A 614 5.15 -10.01 -22.64
N GLU A 615 5.31 -11.32 -22.90
CA GLU A 615 4.29 -12.17 -23.52
C GLU A 615 3.09 -12.38 -22.59
N GLN A 616 3.31 -12.61 -21.29
CA GLN A 616 2.23 -12.71 -20.31
C GLN A 616 1.42 -11.42 -20.19
N LEU A 617 2.08 -10.26 -20.12
CA LEU A 617 1.42 -8.95 -20.00
C LEU A 617 0.65 -8.59 -21.28
N ALA A 618 1.19 -8.90 -22.46
CA ALA A 618 0.50 -8.66 -23.73
C ALA A 618 -0.78 -9.49 -23.89
N ALA A 619 -0.87 -10.64 -23.21
CA ALA A 619 -2.06 -11.49 -23.23
C ALA A 619 -3.19 -11.00 -22.29
N LEU A 620 -2.90 -10.15 -21.29
CA LEU A 620 -3.87 -9.74 -20.26
C LEU A 620 -5.16 -9.10 -20.81
N PRO A 621 -5.14 -8.21 -21.82
CA PRO A 621 -6.36 -7.64 -22.37
C PRO A 621 -7.31 -8.70 -22.93
N THR A 622 -6.76 -9.68 -23.65
CA THR A 622 -7.51 -10.80 -24.23
C THR A 622 -8.00 -11.78 -23.16
N LEU A 623 -7.20 -12.00 -22.10
CA LEU A 623 -7.59 -12.82 -20.96
C LEU A 623 -8.79 -12.28 -20.19
N GLY A 624 -9.19 -11.02 -20.41
CA GLY A 624 -10.45 -10.48 -19.91
C GLY A 624 -11.69 -11.27 -20.37
N LEU A 625 -11.58 -12.04 -21.45
CA LEU A 625 -12.63 -12.90 -21.99
C LEU A 625 -12.45 -14.39 -21.63
N ALA A 626 -11.41 -14.75 -20.90
CA ALA A 626 -11.05 -16.15 -20.69
C ALA A 626 -12.12 -16.91 -19.88
N LEU A 627 -12.71 -16.28 -18.86
CA LEU A 627 -13.79 -16.92 -18.09
C LEU A 627 -15.05 -17.15 -18.93
N ASP A 628 -15.33 -16.27 -19.89
CA ASP A 628 -16.43 -16.47 -20.85
C ASP A 628 -16.16 -17.67 -21.76
N VAL A 629 -14.93 -17.80 -22.27
CA VAL A 629 -14.51 -18.95 -23.09
C VAL A 629 -14.60 -20.25 -22.30
N VAL A 630 -14.19 -20.25 -21.03
CA VAL A 630 -14.29 -21.44 -20.16
C VAL A 630 -15.75 -21.84 -19.92
N GLU A 631 -16.65 -20.88 -19.67
CA GLU A 631 -18.07 -21.19 -19.53
C GLU A 631 -18.68 -21.76 -20.82
N VAL A 632 -18.37 -21.16 -21.98
CA VAL A 632 -18.84 -21.68 -23.27
C VAL A 632 -18.29 -23.09 -23.54
N ALA A 633 -17.06 -23.39 -23.14
CA ALA A 633 -16.50 -24.74 -23.24
C ALA A 633 -17.22 -25.76 -22.35
N HIS A 634 -17.54 -25.39 -21.11
CA HIS A 634 -18.36 -26.21 -20.23
C HIS A 634 -19.76 -26.44 -20.79
N ASP A 635 -20.44 -25.39 -21.25
CA ASP A 635 -21.82 -25.45 -21.75
C ASP A 635 -21.93 -26.24 -23.06
N SER A 636 -20.95 -26.11 -23.95
CA SER A 636 -20.94 -26.78 -25.26
C SER A 636 -20.29 -28.17 -25.24
N GLY A 637 -19.54 -28.52 -24.19
CA GLY A 637 -18.76 -29.76 -24.11
C GLY A 637 -17.60 -29.83 -25.11
N GLN A 638 -17.18 -28.71 -25.70
CA GLN A 638 -16.10 -28.64 -26.69
C GLN A 638 -14.74 -28.30 -26.04
N ALA A 639 -13.65 -28.68 -26.71
CA ALA A 639 -12.30 -28.35 -26.26
C ALA A 639 -12.05 -26.83 -26.24
N ILE A 640 -11.37 -26.32 -25.21
CA ILE A 640 -11.15 -24.89 -24.99
C ILE A 640 -10.47 -24.23 -26.19
N ALA A 641 -9.46 -24.86 -26.79
CA ALA A 641 -8.81 -24.30 -27.99
C ALA A 641 -9.80 -24.05 -29.15
N ARG A 642 -10.75 -24.96 -29.39
CA ARG A 642 -11.78 -24.80 -30.42
C ARG A 642 -12.74 -23.67 -30.06
N VAL A 643 -13.13 -23.60 -28.79
CA VAL A 643 -14.03 -22.54 -28.29
C VAL A 643 -13.35 -21.19 -28.38
N ALA A 644 -12.10 -21.06 -27.92
CA ALA A 644 -11.31 -19.83 -28.00
C ALA A 644 -11.23 -19.31 -29.43
N HIS A 645 -10.88 -20.16 -30.40
CA HIS A 645 -10.83 -19.78 -31.81
C HIS A 645 -12.18 -19.28 -32.32
N THR A 646 -13.26 -20.05 -32.08
CA THR A 646 -14.63 -19.67 -32.47
C THR A 646 -15.07 -18.36 -31.81
N PHE A 647 -14.74 -18.18 -30.54
CA PHE A 647 -15.14 -17.03 -29.73
C PHE A 647 -14.46 -15.75 -30.21
N PHE A 648 -13.14 -15.79 -30.45
CA PHE A 648 -12.40 -14.63 -30.94
C PHE A 648 -12.72 -14.30 -32.40
N ASP A 649 -12.87 -15.30 -33.27
CA ASP A 649 -13.28 -15.08 -34.66
C ASP A 649 -14.68 -14.48 -34.74
N LEU A 650 -15.62 -14.96 -33.92
CA LEU A 650 -16.96 -14.39 -33.82
C LEU A 650 -16.91 -12.95 -33.29
N GLY A 651 -16.08 -12.69 -32.29
CA GLY A 651 -15.87 -11.36 -31.72
C GLY A 651 -15.37 -10.37 -32.77
N ALA A 652 -14.38 -10.76 -33.57
CA ALA A 652 -13.86 -9.95 -34.65
C ALA A 652 -14.87 -9.77 -35.79
N ALA A 653 -15.55 -10.84 -36.20
CA ALA A 653 -16.51 -10.78 -37.31
C ALA A 653 -17.76 -9.94 -36.99
N LEU A 654 -18.14 -9.84 -35.71
CA LEU A 654 -19.20 -8.97 -35.22
C LEU A 654 -18.68 -7.62 -34.67
N GLU A 655 -17.38 -7.35 -34.75
CA GLU A 655 -16.74 -6.11 -34.27
C GLU A 655 -17.01 -5.82 -32.78
N LEU A 656 -17.09 -6.87 -31.96
CA LEU A 656 -17.44 -6.75 -30.54
C LEU A 656 -16.35 -6.05 -29.74
N ASP A 657 -15.08 -6.16 -30.14
CA ASP A 657 -13.97 -5.46 -29.48
C ASP A 657 -14.02 -3.96 -29.69
N TRP A 658 -14.40 -3.51 -30.90
CA TRP A 658 -14.68 -2.10 -31.17
C TRP A 658 -15.81 -1.59 -30.27
N MET A 659 -16.92 -2.34 -30.20
CA MET A 659 -18.07 -1.93 -29.40
C MET A 659 -17.74 -1.90 -27.90
N ARG A 660 -16.99 -2.88 -27.39
CA ARG A 660 -16.51 -2.91 -26.00
C ARG A 660 -15.64 -1.70 -25.69
N THR A 661 -14.70 -1.37 -26.59
CA THR A 661 -13.84 -0.18 -26.45
C THR A 661 -14.68 1.10 -26.41
N ARG A 662 -15.65 1.24 -27.31
CA ARG A 662 -16.54 2.42 -27.33
C ARG A 662 -17.44 2.51 -26.09
N ILE A 663 -17.92 1.39 -25.57
CA ILE A 663 -18.67 1.36 -24.31
C ILE A 663 -17.79 1.86 -23.16
N GLU A 664 -16.54 1.41 -23.06
CA GLU A 664 -15.61 1.87 -22.01
C GLU A 664 -15.26 3.37 -22.13
N GLU A 665 -15.21 3.91 -23.35
CA GLU A 665 -14.98 5.34 -23.63
C GLU A 665 -16.19 6.24 -23.31
N LEU A 666 -17.39 5.68 -23.07
CA LEU A 666 -18.58 6.48 -22.76
C LEU A 666 -18.34 7.36 -21.51
N PRO A 667 -18.71 8.65 -21.55
CA PRO A 667 -18.48 9.56 -20.44
C PRO A 667 -19.28 9.13 -19.20
N VAL A 668 -18.63 9.20 -18.03
CA VAL A 668 -19.24 8.90 -16.74
C VAL A 668 -19.31 10.17 -15.91
N GLU A 669 -20.47 10.81 -15.97
CA GLU A 669 -20.75 12.06 -15.27
C GLU A 669 -21.58 11.85 -13.99
N SER A 670 -22.24 10.70 -13.88
CA SER A 670 -23.08 10.35 -12.74
C SER A 670 -22.94 8.87 -12.38
N ARG A 671 -23.41 8.48 -11.20
CA ARG A 671 -23.48 7.06 -10.78
C ARG A 671 -24.30 6.21 -11.75
N TRP A 672 -25.35 6.77 -12.34
CA TRP A 672 -26.23 6.07 -13.28
C TRP A 672 -25.55 5.83 -14.63
N HIS A 673 -24.68 6.74 -15.07
CA HIS A 673 -23.82 6.50 -16.23
C HIS A 673 -22.84 5.35 -15.95
N ALA A 674 -22.21 5.32 -14.76
CA ALA A 674 -21.32 4.22 -14.37
C ALA A 674 -22.05 2.86 -14.41
N GLN A 675 -23.25 2.79 -13.83
CA GLN A 675 -24.08 1.59 -13.83
C GLN A 675 -24.52 1.19 -15.24
N ALA A 676 -25.00 2.14 -16.06
CA ALA A 676 -25.41 1.88 -17.44
C ALA A 676 -24.25 1.34 -18.28
N ARG A 677 -23.05 1.91 -18.13
CA ARG A 677 -21.84 1.43 -18.83
C ARG A 677 -21.48 0.01 -18.39
N GLY A 678 -21.55 -0.26 -17.09
CA GLY A 678 -21.37 -1.60 -16.53
C GLY A 678 -22.36 -2.60 -17.11
N ALA A 679 -23.66 -2.26 -17.14
CA ALA A 679 -24.71 -3.11 -17.68
C ALA A 679 -24.53 -3.39 -19.18
N LEU A 680 -24.18 -2.38 -19.98
CA LEU A 680 -23.91 -2.56 -21.41
C LEU A 680 -22.74 -3.51 -21.66
N ARG A 681 -21.66 -3.38 -20.88
CA ARG A 681 -20.52 -4.30 -20.96
C ARG A 681 -20.92 -5.74 -20.62
N ASP A 682 -21.62 -5.92 -19.51
CA ASP A 682 -21.97 -7.23 -18.99
C ASP A 682 -22.96 -7.93 -19.94
N GLU A 683 -23.92 -7.18 -20.49
CA GLU A 683 -24.87 -7.66 -21.49
C GLU A 683 -24.17 -8.03 -22.81
N LEU A 684 -23.26 -7.17 -23.30
CA LEU A 684 -22.46 -7.48 -24.49
C LEU A 684 -21.67 -8.80 -24.34
N ALA A 685 -21.02 -9.00 -23.19
CA ALA A 685 -20.30 -10.23 -22.89
C ALA A 685 -21.25 -11.44 -22.84
N HIS A 686 -22.44 -11.28 -22.24
CA HIS A 686 -23.46 -12.33 -22.23
C HIS A 686 -23.90 -12.72 -23.65
N GLN A 687 -24.16 -11.75 -24.51
CA GLN A 687 -24.56 -12.03 -25.89
C GLN A 687 -23.44 -12.69 -26.70
N HIS A 688 -22.18 -12.31 -26.48
CA HIS A 688 -21.05 -13.00 -27.10
C HIS A 688 -21.00 -14.49 -26.72
N ARG A 689 -21.20 -14.83 -25.43
CA ARG A 689 -21.28 -16.23 -24.97
C ARG A 689 -22.40 -17.00 -25.66
N GLN A 690 -23.62 -16.45 -25.67
CA GLN A 690 -24.78 -17.13 -26.25
C GLN A 690 -24.61 -17.39 -27.75
N LEU A 691 -24.10 -16.40 -28.49
CA LEU A 691 -23.84 -16.53 -29.92
C LEU A 691 -22.71 -17.55 -30.19
N ALA A 692 -21.66 -17.58 -29.36
CA ALA A 692 -20.59 -18.58 -29.48
C ALA A 692 -21.11 -20.01 -29.28
N VAL A 693 -21.98 -20.24 -28.28
CA VAL A 693 -22.65 -21.54 -28.07
C VAL A 693 -23.46 -21.95 -29.31
N GLN A 694 -24.19 -21.02 -29.92
CA GLN A 694 -24.96 -21.29 -31.14
C GLN A 694 -24.09 -21.64 -32.34
N VAL A 695 -23.00 -20.90 -32.56
CA VAL A 695 -22.05 -21.21 -33.63
C VAL A 695 -21.50 -22.62 -33.44
N LEU A 696 -21.03 -22.94 -32.23
CA LEU A 696 -20.49 -24.26 -31.90
C LEU A 696 -21.54 -25.38 -32.07
N GLY A 697 -22.77 -25.15 -31.61
CA GLY A 697 -23.87 -26.10 -31.70
C GLY A 697 -24.33 -26.36 -33.14
N SER A 698 -24.20 -25.37 -34.03
CA SER A 698 -24.51 -25.54 -35.46
C SER A 698 -23.52 -26.46 -36.21
N GLY A 699 -22.32 -26.66 -35.65
CA GLY A 699 -21.21 -27.34 -36.31
C GLY A 699 -20.55 -26.56 -37.44
N LEU A 700 -21.03 -25.35 -37.75
CA LEU A 700 -20.46 -24.46 -38.76
C LEU A 700 -19.27 -23.67 -38.21
N GLY A 701 -18.35 -23.27 -39.08
CA GLY A 701 -17.39 -22.20 -38.77
C GLY A 701 -18.05 -20.82 -38.76
N VAL A 702 -17.41 -19.83 -38.15
CA VAL A 702 -17.96 -18.46 -37.99
C VAL A 702 -18.39 -17.86 -39.33
N GLU A 703 -17.56 -17.95 -40.36
CA GLU A 703 -17.87 -17.40 -41.69
C GLU A 703 -19.11 -18.06 -42.31
N ALA A 704 -19.20 -19.39 -42.24
CA ALA A 704 -20.36 -20.15 -42.74
C ALA A 704 -21.62 -19.86 -41.92
N TRP A 705 -21.49 -19.69 -40.60
CA TRP A 705 -22.59 -19.30 -39.73
C TRP A 705 -23.09 -17.89 -40.07
N LEU A 706 -22.19 -16.95 -40.37
CA LEU A 706 -22.54 -15.58 -40.79
C LEU A 706 -23.20 -15.52 -42.18
N GLY A 707 -22.84 -16.46 -43.07
CA GLY A 707 -23.40 -16.56 -44.43
C GLY A 707 -24.73 -17.31 -44.53
N ARG A 708 -25.32 -17.77 -43.41
CA ARG A 708 -26.60 -18.50 -43.45
C ARG A 708 -27.75 -17.60 -43.91
N ASP A 709 -28.76 -18.19 -44.55
CA ASP A 709 -29.95 -17.45 -44.96
C ASP A 709 -30.85 -17.15 -43.76
N ASP A 710 -30.53 -16.07 -43.06
CA ASP A 710 -31.21 -15.60 -41.87
C ASP A 710 -31.47 -14.09 -41.99
N ALA A 711 -32.75 -13.72 -42.06
CA ALA A 711 -33.16 -12.32 -42.18
C ALA A 711 -32.81 -11.49 -40.93
N GLY A 712 -32.89 -12.10 -39.74
CA GLY A 712 -32.55 -11.47 -38.48
C GLY A 712 -31.06 -11.17 -38.36
N LEU A 713 -30.22 -12.08 -38.80
CA LEU A 713 -28.77 -11.92 -38.88
C LEU A 713 -28.39 -10.81 -39.87
N ARG A 714 -28.89 -10.87 -41.11
CA ARG A 714 -28.60 -9.83 -42.13
C ARG A 714 -28.94 -8.44 -41.63
N TYR A 715 -30.14 -8.27 -41.06
CA TYR A 715 -30.56 -6.99 -40.49
C TYR A 715 -29.65 -6.54 -39.33
N THR A 716 -29.21 -7.47 -38.47
CA THR A 716 -28.27 -7.17 -37.38
C THR A 716 -26.93 -6.68 -37.90
N LEU A 717 -26.36 -7.37 -38.89
CA LEU A 717 -25.08 -7.00 -39.49
C LEU A 717 -25.14 -5.63 -40.17
N THR A 718 -26.22 -5.34 -40.91
CA THR A 718 -26.43 -4.01 -41.51
C THR A 718 -26.51 -2.92 -40.43
N MET A 719 -27.29 -3.13 -39.37
CA MET A 719 -27.43 -2.16 -38.28
C MET A 719 -26.10 -1.91 -37.55
N LEU A 720 -25.32 -2.96 -37.24
CA LEU A 720 -24.01 -2.79 -36.62
C LEU A 720 -23.05 -2.01 -37.53
N GLY A 721 -23.10 -2.26 -38.84
CA GLY A 721 -22.36 -1.48 -39.84
C GLY A 721 -22.73 0.01 -39.86
N GLU A 722 -24.02 0.33 -39.74
CA GLU A 722 -24.51 1.71 -39.65
C GLU A 722 -24.06 2.40 -38.35
N ILE A 723 -24.20 1.71 -37.21
CA ILE A 723 -23.79 2.22 -35.90
C ILE A 723 -22.29 2.53 -35.86
N ARG A 724 -21.46 1.75 -36.58
CA ARG A 724 -20.01 1.98 -36.65
C ARG A 724 -19.63 3.32 -37.29
N ALA A 725 -20.50 3.88 -38.14
CA ALA A 725 -20.29 5.18 -38.78
C ALA A 725 -20.72 6.36 -37.88
N LEU A 726 -21.30 6.09 -36.71
CA LEU A 726 -21.83 7.11 -35.80
C LEU A 726 -20.94 7.28 -34.56
N PRO A 727 -20.93 8.49 -33.94
CA PRO A 727 -20.40 8.64 -32.59
C PRO A 727 -21.30 7.88 -31.61
N LEU A 728 -20.71 6.97 -30.82
CA LEU A 728 -21.48 6.14 -29.90
C LEU A 728 -21.86 6.92 -28.64
N ASP A 729 -23.15 6.90 -28.29
CA ASP A 729 -23.68 7.35 -27.00
C ASP A 729 -24.40 6.19 -26.28
N TYR A 730 -24.89 6.42 -25.05
CA TYR A 730 -25.57 5.38 -24.27
C TYR A 730 -26.81 4.79 -24.99
N PRO A 731 -27.74 5.60 -25.56
CA PRO A 731 -28.84 5.08 -26.37
C PRO A 731 -28.41 4.19 -27.54
N ILE A 732 -27.45 4.63 -28.35
CA ILE A 732 -27.00 3.87 -29.53
C ILE A 732 -26.31 2.57 -29.08
N ALA A 733 -25.48 2.61 -28.05
CA ALA A 733 -24.86 1.41 -27.48
C ALA A 733 -25.92 0.41 -26.98
N SER A 734 -26.96 0.90 -26.31
CA SER A 734 -28.09 0.07 -25.84
C SER A 734 -28.84 -0.59 -27.00
N VAL A 735 -29.07 0.15 -28.10
CA VAL A 735 -29.69 -0.42 -29.32
C VAL A 735 -28.82 -1.50 -29.93
N ALA A 736 -27.51 -1.27 -30.07
CA ALA A 736 -26.57 -2.24 -30.61
C ALA A 736 -26.55 -3.55 -29.80
N VAL A 737 -26.41 -3.43 -28.48
CA VAL A 737 -26.37 -4.57 -27.56
C VAL A 737 -27.71 -5.31 -27.54
N ARG A 738 -28.83 -4.59 -27.50
CA ARG A 738 -30.18 -5.20 -27.58
C ARG A 738 -30.39 -5.94 -28.89
N ARG A 739 -29.83 -5.45 -30.00
CA ARG A 739 -29.95 -6.15 -31.28
C ARG A 739 -29.18 -7.47 -31.27
N LEU A 740 -27.99 -7.50 -30.69
CA LEU A 740 -27.27 -8.76 -30.45
C LEU A 740 -28.07 -9.71 -29.56
N ALA A 741 -28.74 -9.20 -28.54
CA ALA A 741 -29.61 -10.01 -27.68
C ALA A 741 -30.78 -10.65 -28.44
N GLN A 742 -31.41 -9.92 -29.37
CA GLN A 742 -32.45 -10.48 -30.23
C GLN A 742 -31.91 -11.57 -31.15
N LEU A 743 -30.71 -11.39 -31.70
CA LEU A 743 -30.06 -12.40 -32.53
C LEU A 743 -29.76 -13.67 -31.71
N ALA A 744 -29.23 -13.51 -30.50
CA ALA A 744 -28.94 -14.61 -29.59
C ALA A 744 -30.21 -15.32 -29.12
N GLN A 745 -31.33 -14.64 -28.90
CA GLN A 745 -32.58 -15.30 -28.52
C GLN A 745 -33.21 -16.10 -29.68
N ALA A 746 -33.07 -15.60 -30.92
CA ALA A 746 -33.67 -16.23 -32.09
C ALA A 746 -33.07 -17.60 -32.44
N GLY A 747 -31.80 -17.85 -32.10
CA GLY A 747 -31.11 -19.12 -32.37
C GLY A 747 -31.42 -20.25 -31.36
N VAL A 748 -32.29 -20.03 -30.37
CA VAL A 748 -32.73 -21.03 -29.39
C VAL A 748 -34.10 -21.65 -29.76
N ALA A 749 -34.66 -21.29 -30.93
CA ALA A 749 -35.94 -21.78 -31.42
C ALA A 749 -35.83 -23.04 -32.30
#